data_AF-A0A944J4K7-F1
#
_entry.id   AF-A0A944J4K7-F1
#
_cell.length_a   1.000
_cell.length_b   1.000
_cell.length_c   1.000
_cell.angle_alpha   90.00
_cell.angle_beta   90.00
_cell.angle_gamma   90.00
#
_symmetry.space_group_name_H-M   'P 1'
#
loop_
_entity.id
_entity.type
_entity.pdbx_description
1 polymer ?
#
loop_
_entity_poly.entity_id
_entity_poly.type
_entity_poly.pdbx_seq_one_letter_code
_entity_poly.pdbx_strand_id
1 'polypeptide(L)'
;MRNLLPLISSHPGGRSALTCRFRCGDACFKETPNTSDNEYAGDIIARAVSRRSMMRAAAVVTVAAAAGTATLTGPNAPQAEAAALAGHGHQPGPPHKPAPSGARGLRFSPVAPNKNDKVTVPDGYSQNVVIRWGEPILRGAPAFNPDKQSAKAQAGQFGYNNDFLSLLPLRGERGRQVLVANHEYTDEMLMFRGYDPANPTREQVEIAWAAHGLSVVVVQEESRTGKLGPVSRHPLNRRLTATSEFQVTGPAAGSPLLRTSADRTGRKVLGTLNNCAGGTTPWGTTLHGEENFNQYFANGTTDMHKRYGIRAGATERKWERFDRRFDLAKEPNEANRFGWVVELDPYDPDSTPRKRTALGRFKHEAAEPRLTSDGRPVVYMGDDEKFDYLYKFVSSKRMKKGNSRAAREHNLTLLDEGTLYVAKLTGDSPAAEVDGTGKLPTDGEFDGSGVWIPLATGATSHVPGMTADEVYVYTRLAGDRVGATKMDRPEDVEPSPRTGRVYVALTNNSDRGKEGKAPADEANPRNANKHGQILELAENWDDPAGDGFAWRLFLVAGDPNDPSTYFAGFPKERVSPISCPDNVAFDDHGNLWISTDGNQLGSHDGLFGVAPHGDRRGELKQFLTVPTGAETCGPVIQDRRVLVAVQHPGEVDGASVEKPASTWPDGPGKIVRPSVVAVWRKDGRDIGV
;
A
#
# COMPACT_ATOMS: atom_id res chain seq x y z
N MET A 1 -24.01 27.33 19.94
CA MET A 1 -23.96 27.26 18.46
C MET A 1 -22.59 27.75 18.05
N ARG A 2 -21.66 26.85 17.71
CA ARG A 2 -20.39 27.23 17.10
C ARG A 2 -20.64 27.32 15.60
N ASN A 3 -20.35 28.47 15.01
CA ASN A 3 -20.47 28.69 13.56
C ASN A 3 -19.54 27.71 12.84
N LEU A 4 -20.13 26.84 12.02
CA LEU A 4 -19.42 26.06 11.02
C LEU A 4 -18.90 27.05 9.98
N LEU A 5 -17.59 27.26 9.93
CA LEU A 5 -16.93 27.91 8.81
C LEU A 5 -17.27 27.11 7.53
N PRO A 6 -17.40 27.78 6.36
CA PRO A 6 -17.74 27.10 5.13
C PRO A 6 -16.66 26.07 4.82
N LEU A 7 -17.05 24.80 4.83
CA LEU A 7 -16.24 23.68 4.35
C LEU A 7 -15.83 24.00 2.91
N ILE A 8 -14.53 24.21 2.69
CA ILE A 8 -13.95 24.27 1.36
C ILE A 8 -14.31 22.95 0.69
N SER A 9 -15.06 22.99 -0.41
CA SER A 9 -15.75 21.84 -1.02
C SER A 9 -14.83 20.84 -1.75
N SER A 10 -13.51 20.90 -1.50
CA SER A 10 -12.51 19.96 -2.04
C SER A 10 -11.19 20.05 -1.27
N HIS A 11 -10.71 18.91 -0.76
CA HIS A 11 -9.46 18.76 0.00
C HIS A 11 -8.20 18.92 -0.89
N PRO A 12 -7.04 19.38 -0.37
CA PRO A 12 -5.78 19.49 -1.12
C PRO A 12 -5.27 18.17 -1.74
N GLY A 13 -5.74 17.01 -1.25
CA GLY A 13 -5.44 15.67 -1.78
C GLY A 13 -6.58 15.04 -2.59
N GLY A 14 -7.74 15.70 -2.73
CA GLY A 14 -8.82 15.26 -3.64
C GLY A 14 -9.85 14.32 -3.07
N ARG A 15 -9.57 13.78 -1.89
CA ARG A 15 -10.54 13.03 -1.12
C ARG A 15 -11.64 13.96 -0.57
N SER A 16 -12.82 13.41 -0.38
CA SER A 16 -13.94 14.06 0.29
C SER A 16 -13.63 14.23 1.79
N ALA A 17 -14.14 15.27 2.44
CA ALA A 17 -13.95 15.43 3.88
C ALA A 17 -14.66 14.31 4.65
N LEU A 18 -15.78 13.80 4.14
CA LEU A 18 -16.44 12.60 4.69
C LEU A 18 -15.48 11.38 4.68
N THR A 19 -14.73 11.19 3.60
CA THR A 19 -13.74 10.11 3.48
C THR A 19 -12.62 10.28 4.47
N CYS A 20 -12.02 11.47 4.50
CA CYS A 20 -10.96 11.78 5.47
C CYS A 20 -11.41 11.51 6.90
N ARG A 21 -12.66 11.87 7.23
CA ARG A 21 -13.21 11.72 8.56
C ARG A 21 -13.29 10.27 9.04
N PHE A 22 -13.74 9.35 8.21
CA PHE A 22 -14.01 7.97 8.64
C PHE A 22 -12.87 6.99 8.36
N ARG A 23 -12.09 7.19 7.30
CA ARG A 23 -10.94 6.35 6.99
C ARG A 23 -9.78 6.62 7.91
N CYS A 24 -9.24 7.84 7.85
CA CYS A 24 -7.97 8.20 8.50
C CYS A 24 -8.17 9.17 9.67
N GLY A 25 -9.42 9.39 10.08
CA GLY A 25 -9.78 10.30 11.16
C GLY A 25 -9.24 11.70 10.89
N ASP A 26 -9.55 12.33 9.78
CA ASP A 26 -9.17 13.70 9.39
C ASP A 26 -7.67 14.01 9.41
N ALA A 27 -6.79 13.01 9.22
CA ALA A 27 -5.34 13.14 9.39
C ALA A 27 -4.72 14.38 8.72
N CYS A 28 -5.17 14.73 7.51
CA CYS A 28 -4.64 15.87 6.77
C CYS A 28 -5.06 17.25 7.31
N PHE A 29 -6.08 17.34 8.17
CA PHE A 29 -6.51 18.57 8.85
C PHE A 29 -5.87 18.72 10.24
N LYS A 30 -4.93 17.84 10.58
CA LYS A 30 -4.24 17.80 11.88
C LYS A 30 -2.78 18.17 11.68
N GLU A 31 -2.15 18.62 12.76
CA GLU A 31 -0.70 18.70 12.76
C GLU A 31 -0.11 17.31 12.55
N THR A 32 0.88 17.23 11.66
CA THR A 32 1.59 15.99 11.38
C THR A 32 2.28 15.48 12.66
N PRO A 33 2.03 14.24 13.11
CA PRO A 33 2.59 13.71 14.35
C PRO A 33 4.12 13.61 14.37
N ASN A 34 4.75 13.35 13.22
CA ASN A 34 6.21 13.29 13.12
C ASN A 34 6.83 14.69 13.15
N THR A 35 7.40 15.04 14.31
CA THR A 35 8.07 16.32 14.59
C THR A 35 9.58 16.19 14.75
N SER A 36 10.16 15.04 14.41
CA SER A 36 11.61 14.81 14.52
C SER A 36 12.42 15.78 13.66
N ASP A 37 13.68 16.03 14.01
CA ASP A 37 14.61 16.78 13.15
C ASP A 37 15.34 15.86 12.15
N ASN A 38 14.79 14.68 11.89
CA ASN A 38 15.45 13.67 11.06
C ASN A 38 15.80 14.23 9.69
N GLU A 39 17.05 13.93 9.30
CA GLU A 39 17.56 14.23 7.98
C GLU A 39 16.59 13.71 6.94
N TYR A 40 16.33 14.59 6.01
CA TYR A 40 15.72 14.26 4.75
C TYR A 40 16.87 14.11 3.74
N ALA A 41 16.70 13.36 2.64
CA ALA A 41 17.83 12.86 1.83
C ALA A 41 18.77 13.97 1.31
N GLY A 42 18.33 15.24 1.29
CA GLY A 42 19.13 16.42 0.95
C GLY A 42 20.21 16.85 1.96
N ASP A 43 20.16 16.47 3.25
CA ASP A 43 21.11 16.97 4.27
C ASP A 43 22.50 16.30 4.22
N ILE A 44 22.65 15.20 3.48
CA ILE A 44 23.89 14.38 3.49
C ILE A 44 24.94 14.91 2.50
N ILE A 45 24.53 15.74 1.53
CA ILE A 45 25.43 16.23 0.48
C ILE A 45 26.40 17.30 0.99
N ALA A 46 26.04 18.06 2.04
CA ALA A 46 26.96 19.02 2.66
C ALA A 46 28.15 18.34 3.39
N ARG A 47 27.99 17.10 3.87
CA ARG A 47 29.06 16.34 4.55
C ARG A 47 29.88 15.47 3.61
N ALA A 48 29.29 14.96 2.53
CA ALA A 48 30.00 14.15 1.52
C ALA A 48 31.05 14.96 0.74
N VAL A 49 30.83 16.26 0.56
CA VAL A 49 31.79 17.19 -0.08
C VAL A 49 33.04 17.41 0.79
N SER A 50 32.97 17.24 2.11
CA SER A 50 34.16 17.33 2.99
C SER A 50 35.09 16.12 2.86
N ARG A 51 34.57 14.93 2.52
CA ARG A 51 35.36 13.70 2.37
C ARG A 51 35.97 13.53 0.97
N ARG A 52 35.27 13.94 -0.11
CA ARG A 52 35.84 13.92 -1.48
C ARG A 52 36.96 14.94 -1.67
N SER A 53 36.95 16.05 -0.94
CA SER A 53 38.03 17.04 -0.95
C SER A 53 39.32 16.51 -0.31
N MET A 54 39.22 15.52 0.58
CA MET A 54 40.37 14.91 1.26
C MET A 54 41.05 13.80 0.44
N MET A 55 40.34 13.13 -0.48
CA MET A 55 40.94 12.13 -1.38
C MET A 55 41.61 12.71 -2.63
N ARG A 56 41.33 13.96 -3.01
CA ARG A 56 42.05 14.64 -4.11
C ARG A 56 43.39 15.25 -3.70
N ALA A 57 43.70 15.30 -2.40
CA ALA A 57 44.96 15.85 -1.87
C ALA A 57 46.09 14.81 -1.71
N ALA A 58 45.84 13.52 -1.97
CA ALA A 58 46.81 12.44 -1.72
C ALA A 58 47.47 11.84 -2.98
N ALA A 59 47.20 12.35 -4.18
CA ALA A 59 47.73 11.81 -5.44
C ALA A 59 48.44 12.87 -6.30
N VAL A 60 49.46 13.54 -5.74
CA VAL A 60 50.45 14.27 -6.53
C VAL A 60 51.84 13.99 -5.96
N VAL A 61 52.48 12.90 -6.42
CA VAL A 61 53.93 12.69 -6.31
C VAL A 61 54.44 12.09 -7.62
N THR A 62 54.91 12.99 -8.50
CA THR A 62 56.04 12.89 -9.44
C THR A 62 56.41 11.56 -10.12
N VAL A 63 56.35 11.56 -11.46
CA VAL A 63 57.51 11.18 -12.30
C VAL A 63 57.60 12.14 -13.49
N ALA A 64 58.74 12.82 -13.61
CA ALA A 64 59.10 13.70 -14.73
C ALA A 64 60.37 13.20 -15.43
N ALA A 65 60.41 13.44 -16.75
CA ALA A 65 61.53 13.42 -17.71
C ALA A 65 62.10 12.03 -18.11
N ALA A 66 62.50 11.74 -19.35
CA ALA A 66 63.00 12.58 -20.45
C ALA A 66 62.69 11.91 -21.82
N ALA A 67 62.18 12.64 -22.83
CA ALA A 67 62.88 13.38 -23.90
C ALA A 67 63.21 12.55 -25.16
N GLY A 68 62.79 13.03 -26.33
CA GLY A 68 63.14 12.47 -27.63
C GLY A 68 62.33 13.04 -28.80
N THR A 69 62.72 14.24 -29.24
CA THR A 69 62.20 14.99 -30.40
C THR A 69 62.48 14.33 -31.75
N ALA A 70 61.50 14.38 -32.68
CA ALA A 70 61.73 14.74 -34.08
C ALA A 70 60.41 15.09 -34.78
N THR A 71 60.35 16.33 -35.28
CA THR A 71 59.36 16.89 -36.19
C THR A 71 59.41 16.24 -37.57
N LEU A 72 58.28 16.21 -38.28
CA LEU A 72 58.15 16.57 -39.71
C LEU A 72 56.67 16.58 -40.13
N THR A 73 56.39 17.40 -41.13
CA THR A 73 55.13 18.08 -41.48
C THR A 73 54.32 17.44 -42.62
N GLY A 74 52.99 17.41 -42.47
CA GLY A 74 51.97 17.62 -43.54
C GLY A 74 51.72 16.50 -44.58
N PRO A 75 50.74 16.67 -45.50
CA PRO A 75 49.29 16.46 -45.24
C PRO A 75 48.57 15.58 -46.30
N ASN A 76 47.29 15.28 -46.04
CA ASN A 76 46.22 14.78 -46.95
C ASN A 76 46.25 13.30 -47.45
N ALA A 77 45.21 12.55 -47.09
CA ALA A 77 44.63 11.44 -47.88
C ALA A 77 43.22 11.07 -47.32
N PRO A 78 42.32 10.41 -48.08
CA PRO A 78 41.00 10.94 -48.41
C PRO A 78 39.80 10.23 -47.73
N GLN A 79 38.63 10.87 -47.83
CA GLN A 79 37.32 10.24 -47.60
C GLN A 79 37.07 9.12 -48.62
N ALA A 80 36.70 7.94 -48.14
CA ALA A 80 36.25 6.84 -48.97
C ALA A 80 34.72 6.86 -49.09
N GLU A 81 34.24 7.07 -50.31
CA GLU A 81 32.86 6.83 -50.74
C GLU A 81 32.59 5.31 -50.80
N ALA A 82 31.49 4.88 -50.20
CA ALA A 82 31.02 3.51 -50.33
C ALA A 82 30.27 3.34 -51.66
N ALA A 83 30.73 2.37 -52.46
CA ALA A 83 30.16 2.00 -53.73
C ALA A 83 28.72 1.45 -53.59
N ALA A 84 27.84 1.89 -54.49
CA ALA A 84 26.51 1.32 -54.67
C ALA A 84 26.60 -0.10 -55.24
N LEU A 85 26.07 -1.08 -54.51
CA LEU A 85 25.81 -2.42 -55.02
C LEU A 85 24.35 -2.52 -55.47
N ALA A 86 24.18 -2.93 -56.72
CA ALA A 86 22.92 -3.10 -57.41
C ALA A 86 22.01 -4.13 -56.71
N GLY A 87 20.71 -3.79 -56.69
CA GLY A 87 19.68 -4.54 -55.99
C GLY A 87 19.38 -5.91 -56.61
N HIS A 88 19.25 -6.90 -55.74
CA HIS A 88 18.43 -8.08 -56.00
C HIS A 88 17.03 -7.83 -55.43
N GLY A 89 16.04 -7.84 -56.32
CA GLY A 89 14.64 -7.62 -56.00
C GLY A 89 14.12 -8.61 -54.96
N HIS A 90 13.79 -8.09 -53.78
CA HIS A 90 13.03 -8.82 -52.76
C HIS A 90 11.55 -8.66 -53.09
N GLN A 91 10.85 -9.78 -53.28
CA GLN A 91 9.39 -9.75 -53.38
C GLN A 91 8.80 -9.21 -52.06
N PRO A 92 7.69 -8.44 -52.10
CA PRO A 92 7.01 -8.04 -50.89
C PRO A 92 6.45 -9.28 -50.20
N GLY A 93 6.99 -9.58 -49.02
CA GLY A 93 6.36 -10.52 -48.10
C GLY A 93 4.94 -10.04 -47.72
N PRO A 94 4.07 -10.94 -47.25
CA PRO A 94 2.72 -10.57 -46.83
C PRO A 94 2.79 -9.47 -45.76
N PRO A 95 1.79 -8.56 -45.70
CA PRO A 95 1.82 -7.44 -44.78
C PRO A 95 2.03 -7.95 -43.36
N HIS A 96 3.11 -7.49 -42.72
CA HIS A 96 3.33 -7.68 -41.29
C HIS A 96 2.07 -7.19 -40.58
N LYS A 97 1.35 -8.10 -39.91
CA LYS A 97 0.33 -7.70 -38.94
C LYS A 97 1.01 -6.72 -37.99
N PRO A 98 0.46 -5.52 -37.75
CA PRO A 98 1.04 -4.61 -36.77
C PRO A 98 1.21 -5.38 -35.47
N ALA A 99 2.42 -5.32 -34.90
CA ALA A 99 2.68 -5.94 -33.61
C ALA A 99 1.64 -5.44 -32.60
N PRO A 100 1.15 -6.29 -31.68
CA PRO A 100 0.19 -5.86 -30.68
C PRO A 100 0.70 -4.62 -29.94
N SER A 101 -0.12 -3.58 -29.83
CA SER A 101 0.27 -2.35 -29.13
C SER A 101 0.28 -2.57 -27.62
N GLY A 102 1.46 -2.78 -27.04
CA GLY A 102 1.69 -2.82 -25.59
C GLY A 102 2.54 -4.00 -25.12
N ALA A 103 3.12 -3.89 -23.92
CA ALA A 103 3.72 -5.04 -23.23
C ALA A 103 2.70 -6.17 -23.05
N ARG A 104 3.15 -7.44 -23.08
CA ARG A 104 2.26 -8.59 -22.84
C ARG A 104 1.64 -8.47 -21.44
N GLY A 105 0.32 -8.62 -21.32
CA GLY A 105 -0.43 -8.31 -20.10
C GLY A 105 -1.12 -6.94 -20.14
N LEU A 106 -0.61 -6.03 -20.98
CA LEU A 106 -1.09 -4.65 -21.12
C LEU A 106 -1.66 -4.35 -22.51
N ARG A 107 -1.96 -5.36 -23.35
CA ARG A 107 -2.48 -5.19 -24.73
C ARG A 107 -4.00 -4.98 -24.78
N PHE A 108 -4.52 -4.11 -23.92
CA PHE A 108 -5.90 -3.63 -23.95
C PHE A 108 -5.94 -2.16 -24.39
N SER A 109 -7.07 -1.69 -24.92
CA SER A 109 -7.27 -0.24 -25.11
C SER A 109 -7.46 0.41 -23.74
N PRO A 110 -6.71 1.46 -23.37
CA PRO A 110 -6.89 2.13 -22.09
C PRO A 110 -8.33 2.65 -21.92
N VAL A 111 -8.88 2.50 -20.72
CA VAL A 111 -10.12 3.18 -20.34
C VAL A 111 -9.83 4.67 -20.18
N ALA A 112 -10.65 5.52 -20.78
CA ALA A 112 -10.49 6.96 -20.63
C ALA A 112 -10.91 7.42 -19.21
N PRO A 113 -10.24 8.43 -18.63
CA PRO A 113 -10.68 9.07 -17.39
C PRO A 113 -12.15 9.51 -17.50
N ASN A 114 -12.96 9.16 -16.50
CA ASN A 114 -14.39 9.46 -16.50
C ASN A 114 -14.95 9.63 -15.08
N LYS A 115 -16.22 10.02 -14.98
CA LYS A 115 -16.97 10.20 -13.73
C LYS A 115 -18.25 9.35 -13.68
N ASN A 116 -18.26 8.20 -14.35
CA ASN A 116 -19.46 7.37 -14.38
C ASN A 116 -19.69 6.70 -13.03
N ASP A 117 -20.94 6.65 -12.55
CA ASP A 117 -21.33 5.93 -11.32
C ASP A 117 -21.44 4.41 -11.57
N LYS A 118 -20.34 3.80 -12.05
CA LYS A 118 -20.20 2.38 -12.33
C LYS A 118 -18.72 2.03 -12.43
N VAL A 119 -18.40 0.74 -12.32
CA VAL A 119 -17.11 0.26 -12.78
C VAL A 119 -17.07 0.26 -14.31
N THR A 120 -16.10 0.95 -14.90
CA THR A 120 -15.88 1.00 -16.36
C THR A 120 -14.62 0.20 -16.70
N VAL A 121 -14.75 -0.80 -17.57
CA VAL A 121 -13.68 -1.73 -17.97
C VAL A 121 -13.36 -1.60 -19.46
N PRO A 122 -12.23 -2.15 -19.97
CA PRO A 122 -11.88 -2.02 -21.37
C PRO A 122 -12.84 -2.76 -22.30
N ASP A 123 -12.89 -2.34 -23.57
CA ASP A 123 -13.63 -3.08 -24.59
C ASP A 123 -13.12 -4.51 -24.73
N GLY A 124 -14.04 -5.45 -24.96
CA GLY A 124 -13.73 -6.89 -25.00
C GLY A 124 -13.68 -7.57 -23.62
N TYR A 125 -13.85 -6.82 -22.53
CA TYR A 125 -13.94 -7.37 -21.18
C TYR A 125 -15.38 -7.44 -20.67
N SER A 126 -15.60 -8.34 -19.72
CA SER A 126 -16.80 -8.52 -18.91
C SER A 126 -16.46 -8.35 -17.44
N GLN A 127 -17.48 -8.08 -16.63
CA GLN A 127 -17.32 -7.94 -15.18
C GLN A 127 -18.53 -8.43 -14.40
N ASN A 128 -18.36 -8.69 -13.11
CA ASN A 128 -19.45 -8.85 -12.15
C ASN A 128 -19.05 -8.42 -10.73
N VAL A 129 -20.03 -8.00 -9.94
CA VAL A 129 -19.89 -7.93 -8.47
C VAL A 129 -19.81 -9.37 -7.96
N VAL A 130 -18.71 -9.69 -7.27
CA VAL A 130 -18.48 -11.01 -6.66
C VAL A 130 -19.28 -11.11 -5.38
N ILE A 131 -18.98 -10.23 -4.42
CA ILE A 131 -19.60 -10.17 -3.09
C ILE A 131 -19.61 -8.72 -2.64
N ARG A 132 -20.53 -8.36 -1.75
CA ARG A 132 -20.65 -6.98 -1.24
C ARG A 132 -21.06 -6.94 0.23
N TRP A 133 -20.83 -5.80 0.90
CA TRP A 133 -21.11 -5.61 2.32
C TRP A 133 -22.48 -6.17 2.72
N GLY A 134 -22.53 -6.97 3.78
CA GLY A 134 -23.77 -7.50 4.32
C GLY A 134 -24.24 -8.83 3.71
N GLU A 135 -23.61 -9.32 2.63
CA GLU A 135 -23.96 -10.64 2.12
C GLU A 135 -23.62 -11.75 3.13
N PRO A 136 -24.54 -12.70 3.41
CA PRO A 136 -24.31 -13.74 4.40
C PRO A 136 -23.27 -14.76 3.91
N ILE A 137 -22.17 -14.89 4.66
CA ILE A 137 -21.11 -15.85 4.33
C ILE A 137 -21.11 -17.06 5.27
N LEU A 138 -21.54 -16.89 6.52
CA LEU A 138 -21.58 -17.97 7.51
C LEU A 138 -22.92 -18.73 7.51
N ARG A 139 -22.88 -20.00 7.94
CA ARG A 139 -24.11 -20.77 8.19
C ARG A 139 -24.94 -20.09 9.29
N GLY A 140 -26.21 -19.82 8.99
CA GLY A 140 -27.14 -19.19 9.94
C GLY A 140 -27.12 -17.66 9.93
N ALA A 141 -26.22 -17.02 9.18
CA ALA A 141 -26.27 -15.58 8.98
C ALA A 141 -27.54 -15.19 8.19
N PRO A 142 -28.30 -14.18 8.63
CA PRO A 142 -29.52 -13.76 7.95
C PRO A 142 -29.19 -13.01 6.64
N ALA A 143 -30.17 -12.92 5.75
CA ALA A 143 -30.08 -12.03 4.59
C ALA A 143 -29.90 -10.58 5.05
N PHE A 144 -29.16 -9.79 4.27
CA PHE A 144 -28.92 -8.39 4.58
C PHE A 144 -30.23 -7.60 4.63
N ASN A 145 -30.43 -6.86 5.72
CA ASN A 145 -31.51 -5.90 5.86
C ASN A 145 -30.97 -4.68 6.61
N PRO A 146 -30.73 -3.55 5.94
CA PRO A 146 -30.14 -2.37 6.58
C PRO A 146 -31.04 -1.78 7.67
N ASP A 147 -32.37 -1.92 7.54
CA ASP A 147 -33.33 -1.36 8.51
C ASP A 147 -33.56 -2.29 9.73
N LYS A 148 -32.99 -3.50 9.72
CA LYS A 148 -33.05 -4.49 10.81
C LYS A 148 -31.69 -5.14 11.07
N GLN A 149 -30.61 -4.39 10.85
CA GLN A 149 -29.27 -4.89 11.06
C GLN A 149 -28.98 -5.05 12.56
N SER A 150 -28.14 -6.01 12.93
CA SER A 150 -27.65 -6.20 14.30
C SER A 150 -26.19 -6.67 14.29
N ALA A 151 -25.46 -6.46 15.39
CA ALA A 151 -24.08 -6.91 15.49
C ALA A 151 -23.93 -8.42 15.24
N LYS A 152 -24.87 -9.23 15.74
CA LYS A 152 -24.91 -10.68 15.51
C LYS A 152 -25.09 -11.04 14.04
N ALA A 153 -25.97 -10.34 13.33
CA ALA A 153 -26.18 -10.55 11.89
C ALA A 153 -24.94 -10.14 11.09
N GLN A 154 -24.42 -8.94 11.35
CA GLN A 154 -23.21 -8.42 10.70
C GLN A 154 -21.99 -9.31 10.92
N ALA A 155 -21.82 -9.90 12.11
CA ALA A 155 -20.72 -10.83 12.40
C ALA A 155 -20.76 -12.14 11.58
N GLY A 156 -21.88 -12.45 10.91
CA GLY A 156 -22.01 -13.57 9.97
C GLY A 156 -22.00 -13.19 8.49
N GLN A 157 -21.91 -11.90 8.19
CA GLN A 157 -22.00 -11.32 6.85
C GLN A 157 -20.65 -10.76 6.40
N PHE A 158 -20.44 -10.52 5.11
CA PHE A 158 -19.27 -9.80 4.61
C PHE A 158 -19.20 -8.40 5.22
N GLY A 159 -18.01 -7.95 5.62
CA GLY A 159 -17.81 -6.66 6.31
C GLY A 159 -17.97 -5.44 5.40
N TYR A 160 -17.82 -4.26 5.98
CA TYR A 160 -17.90 -2.96 5.28
C TYR A 160 -16.54 -2.58 4.68
N ASN A 161 -16.52 -1.60 3.77
CA ASN A 161 -15.33 -1.05 3.10
C ASN A 161 -14.23 -2.10 2.90
N ASN A 162 -14.54 -3.06 2.02
CA ASN A 162 -13.56 -4.07 1.67
C ASN A 162 -12.32 -3.43 1.06
N ASP A 163 -11.15 -3.90 1.48
CA ASP A 163 -9.86 -3.39 1.05
C ASP A 163 -9.02 -4.55 0.47
N PHE A 164 -7.75 -4.74 0.89
CA PHE A 164 -6.87 -5.82 0.50
C PHE A 164 -7.61 -7.12 0.17
N LEU A 165 -7.30 -7.66 -1.00
CA LEU A 165 -7.82 -8.94 -1.45
C LEU A 165 -6.67 -9.93 -1.66
N SER A 166 -6.89 -11.17 -1.26
CA SER A 166 -6.07 -12.30 -1.71
C SER A 166 -6.98 -13.39 -2.25
N LEU A 167 -6.63 -13.96 -3.41
CA LEU A 167 -7.40 -15.02 -4.05
C LEU A 167 -6.57 -16.29 -4.18
N LEU A 168 -6.71 -17.16 -3.19
CA LEU A 168 -5.85 -18.31 -2.98
C LEU A 168 -6.44 -19.60 -3.57
N PRO A 169 -5.62 -20.56 -4.01
CA PRO A 169 -6.10 -21.81 -4.59
C PRO A 169 -6.75 -22.74 -3.55
N LEU A 170 -8.01 -23.16 -3.79
CA LEU A 170 -8.65 -24.19 -2.96
C LEU A 170 -8.36 -25.59 -3.52
N ARG A 171 -7.32 -26.25 -2.98
CA ARG A 171 -6.90 -27.57 -3.46
C ARG A 171 -7.98 -28.62 -3.21
N GLY A 172 -8.25 -29.43 -4.24
CA GLY A 172 -9.26 -30.50 -4.19
C GLY A 172 -10.65 -30.07 -4.67
N GLU A 173 -10.89 -28.77 -4.88
CA GLU A 173 -12.17 -28.25 -5.34
C GLU A 173 -12.01 -27.46 -6.64
N ARG A 174 -12.29 -28.13 -7.77
CA ARG A 174 -12.11 -27.54 -9.10
C ARG A 174 -12.99 -26.29 -9.28
N GLY A 175 -12.38 -25.20 -9.75
CA GLY A 175 -13.06 -23.94 -10.05
C GLY A 175 -13.43 -23.15 -8.79
N ARG A 176 -12.88 -23.50 -7.62
CA ARG A 176 -13.04 -22.76 -6.38
C ARG A 176 -11.72 -22.21 -5.88
N GLN A 177 -11.80 -21.05 -5.24
CA GLN A 177 -10.68 -20.34 -4.63
C GLN A 177 -11.14 -19.78 -3.28
N VAL A 178 -10.18 -19.43 -2.42
CA VAL A 178 -10.43 -18.76 -1.15
C VAL A 178 -10.14 -17.28 -1.34
N LEU A 179 -11.19 -16.45 -1.30
CA LEU A 179 -11.08 -15.00 -1.24
C LEU A 179 -10.92 -14.59 0.22
N VAL A 180 -9.81 -13.91 0.53
CA VAL A 180 -9.63 -13.19 1.79
C VAL A 180 -9.79 -11.72 1.51
N ALA A 181 -10.54 -11.02 2.36
CA ALA A 181 -10.77 -9.58 2.24
C ALA A 181 -10.60 -8.87 3.57
N ASN A 182 -9.90 -7.74 3.56
CA ASN A 182 -9.89 -6.80 4.67
C ASN A 182 -11.19 -5.98 4.71
N HIS A 183 -11.51 -5.44 5.88
CA HIS A 183 -12.61 -4.52 6.13
C HIS A 183 -12.10 -3.37 6.99
N GLU A 184 -11.67 -2.32 6.31
CA GLU A 184 -10.84 -1.26 6.88
C GLU A 184 -11.63 -0.46 7.91
N TYR A 185 -12.71 0.19 7.49
CA TYR A 185 -13.49 1.07 8.35
C TYR A 185 -15.00 0.99 8.08
N THR A 186 -15.79 1.76 8.82
CA THR A 186 -17.23 1.97 8.59
C THR A 186 -17.55 3.44 8.41
N ASP A 187 -18.50 3.74 7.52
CA ASP A 187 -19.16 5.05 7.45
C ASP A 187 -20.59 4.90 7.97
N GLU A 188 -20.80 5.29 9.22
CA GLU A 188 -22.11 5.20 9.86
C GLU A 188 -23.17 6.12 9.22
N MET A 189 -22.78 7.19 8.51
CA MET A 189 -23.70 8.06 7.77
C MET A 189 -24.26 7.35 6.52
N LEU A 190 -23.50 6.43 5.94
CA LEU A 190 -23.89 5.61 4.80
C LEU A 190 -24.42 4.22 5.18
N MET A 191 -24.26 3.81 6.44
CA MET A 191 -24.80 2.55 6.95
C MET A 191 -26.18 2.68 7.60
N PHE A 192 -26.48 3.79 8.28
CA PHE A 192 -27.67 3.91 9.13
C PHE A 192 -28.54 5.12 8.76
N ARG A 193 -29.85 4.87 8.65
CA ARG A 193 -30.84 5.94 8.49
C ARG A 193 -30.93 6.78 9.76
N GLY A 194 -30.99 8.10 9.58
CA GLY A 194 -31.12 9.06 10.69
C GLY A 194 -29.96 8.99 11.69
N TYR A 195 -28.76 8.61 11.26
CA TYR A 195 -27.60 8.54 12.14
C TYR A 195 -27.27 9.90 12.75
N ASP A 196 -27.19 9.96 14.08
CA ASP A 196 -26.72 11.13 14.81
C ASP A 196 -25.27 10.91 15.26
N PRO A 197 -24.26 11.50 14.58
CA PRO A 197 -22.87 11.37 15.00
C PRO A 197 -22.62 12.00 16.38
N ALA A 198 -23.49 12.89 16.87
CA ALA A 198 -23.40 13.44 18.22
C ALA A 198 -23.72 12.38 19.29
N ASN A 199 -24.66 11.48 18.99
CA ASN A 199 -25.22 10.51 19.92
C ASN A 199 -25.46 9.14 19.27
N PRO A 200 -24.41 8.43 18.83
CA PRO A 200 -24.57 7.09 18.28
C PRO A 200 -25.14 6.14 19.33
N THR A 201 -25.98 5.19 18.91
CA THR A 201 -26.51 4.16 19.82
C THR A 201 -25.50 3.04 20.03
N ARG A 202 -25.63 2.31 21.15
CA ARG A 202 -24.81 1.11 21.41
C ARG A 202 -24.92 0.09 20.26
N GLU A 203 -26.14 -0.14 19.76
CA GLU A 203 -26.37 -1.11 18.68
C GLU A 203 -25.67 -0.70 17.38
N GLN A 204 -25.71 0.58 16.99
CA GLN A 204 -24.98 1.09 15.82
C GLN A 204 -23.47 0.89 15.97
N VAL A 205 -22.91 1.17 17.15
CA VAL A 205 -21.49 0.98 17.44
C VAL A 205 -21.10 -0.50 17.40
N GLU A 206 -21.91 -1.39 17.97
CA GLU A 206 -21.64 -2.83 17.96
C GLU A 206 -21.79 -3.44 16.55
N ILE A 207 -22.70 -2.92 15.72
CA ILE A 207 -22.76 -3.26 14.29
C ILE A 207 -21.47 -2.82 13.59
N ALA A 208 -21.00 -1.59 13.85
CA ALA A 208 -19.76 -1.09 13.27
C ALA A 208 -18.57 -2.00 13.65
N TRP A 209 -18.43 -2.38 14.93
CA TRP A 209 -17.39 -3.33 15.38
C TRP A 209 -17.44 -4.67 14.63
N ALA A 210 -18.64 -5.20 14.38
CA ALA A 210 -18.84 -6.43 13.64
C ALA A 210 -18.59 -6.28 12.12
N ALA A 211 -18.61 -5.06 11.59
CA ALA A 211 -18.38 -4.77 10.18
C ALA A 211 -16.90 -4.59 9.82
N HIS A 212 -16.04 -4.26 10.80
CA HIS A 212 -14.58 -4.22 10.65
C HIS A 212 -13.97 -5.64 10.61
N GLY A 213 -12.67 -5.72 10.30
CA GLY A 213 -11.86 -6.92 10.46
C GLY A 213 -11.61 -7.64 9.15
N LEU A 214 -11.80 -8.95 9.13
CA LEU A 214 -11.45 -9.81 8.00
C LEU A 214 -12.62 -10.72 7.59
N SER A 215 -12.69 -11.04 6.30
CA SER A 215 -13.54 -12.10 5.76
C SER A 215 -12.70 -13.14 5.03
N VAL A 216 -13.00 -14.42 5.28
CA VAL A 216 -12.57 -15.54 4.43
C VAL A 216 -13.82 -16.09 3.76
N VAL A 217 -13.81 -16.19 2.43
CA VAL A 217 -14.97 -16.58 1.63
C VAL A 217 -14.51 -17.50 0.50
N VAL A 218 -15.05 -18.72 0.43
CA VAL A 218 -14.87 -19.52 -0.78
C VAL A 218 -15.69 -18.92 -1.91
N VAL A 219 -15.05 -18.74 -3.07
CA VAL A 219 -15.67 -18.25 -4.29
C VAL A 219 -15.56 -19.30 -5.39
N GLN A 220 -16.51 -19.31 -6.31
CA GLN A 220 -16.60 -20.27 -7.39
C GLN A 220 -16.75 -19.57 -8.74
N GLU A 221 -15.95 -19.99 -9.71
CA GLU A 221 -16.11 -19.60 -11.10
C GLU A 221 -17.24 -20.37 -11.77
N GLU A 222 -18.14 -19.64 -12.41
CA GLU A 222 -19.15 -20.17 -13.31
C GLU A 222 -18.52 -20.49 -14.68
N SER A 223 -18.26 -21.77 -14.93
CA SER A 223 -17.59 -22.25 -16.16
C SER A 223 -18.16 -21.74 -17.50
N ARG A 224 -19.46 -21.40 -17.58
CA ARG A 224 -20.09 -20.91 -18.82
C ARG A 224 -19.93 -19.42 -19.04
N THR A 225 -19.85 -18.64 -17.97
CA THR A 225 -19.93 -17.16 -18.03
C THR A 225 -18.61 -16.49 -17.67
N GLY A 226 -17.74 -17.19 -16.93
CA GLY A 226 -16.53 -16.63 -16.32
C GLY A 226 -16.80 -15.82 -15.05
N LYS A 227 -18.06 -15.69 -14.63
CA LYS A 227 -18.44 -14.97 -13.41
C LYS A 227 -17.88 -15.66 -12.18
N LEU A 228 -17.49 -14.87 -11.19
CA LEU A 228 -17.02 -15.35 -9.89
C LEU A 228 -18.07 -14.98 -8.83
N GLY A 229 -18.50 -15.94 -8.00
CA GLY A 229 -19.49 -15.67 -6.95
C GLY A 229 -19.21 -16.44 -5.65
N PRO A 230 -19.72 -15.98 -4.49
CA PRO A 230 -19.47 -16.58 -3.20
C PRO A 230 -20.21 -17.92 -3.05
N VAL A 231 -19.53 -18.88 -2.45
CA VAL A 231 -20.11 -20.12 -1.96
C VAL A 231 -20.50 -19.88 -0.51
N SER A 232 -21.72 -19.38 -0.31
CA SER A 232 -22.25 -19.14 1.04
C SER A 232 -22.21 -20.43 1.87
N ARG A 233 -21.89 -20.30 3.17
CA ARG A 233 -21.88 -21.38 4.16
C ARG A 233 -20.84 -22.47 3.92
N HIS A 234 -19.81 -22.20 3.11
CA HIS A 234 -18.66 -23.10 3.03
C HIS A 234 -17.97 -23.21 4.41
N PRO A 235 -17.47 -24.39 4.83
CA PRO A 235 -16.85 -24.56 6.15
C PRO A 235 -15.62 -23.68 6.41
N LEU A 236 -14.92 -23.26 5.35
CA LEU A 236 -13.80 -22.31 5.45
C LEU A 236 -14.25 -20.84 5.61
N ASN A 237 -15.53 -20.53 5.38
CA ASN A 237 -15.97 -19.15 5.48
C ASN A 237 -15.85 -18.67 6.92
N ARG A 238 -15.32 -17.47 7.11
CA ARG A 238 -15.00 -16.93 8.43
C ARG A 238 -15.17 -15.42 8.46
N ARG A 239 -15.62 -14.90 9.61
CA ARG A 239 -15.49 -13.49 9.98
C ARG A 239 -14.60 -13.35 11.20
N LEU A 240 -13.71 -12.38 11.13
CA LEU A 240 -12.95 -11.87 12.26
C LEU A 240 -13.30 -10.39 12.38
N THR A 241 -13.54 -9.91 13.59
CA THR A 241 -14.12 -8.58 13.85
C THR A 241 -13.31 -7.83 14.89
N ALA A 242 -13.71 -6.61 15.23
CA ALA A 242 -13.10 -5.82 16.29
C ALA A 242 -13.22 -6.44 17.71
N THR A 243 -13.88 -7.58 17.87
CA THR A 243 -14.04 -8.31 19.15
C THR A 243 -13.59 -9.78 19.09
N SER A 244 -13.09 -10.27 17.95
CA SER A 244 -12.54 -11.64 17.83
C SER A 244 -11.22 -11.78 18.60
N GLU A 245 -10.90 -12.96 19.15
CA GLU A 245 -9.63 -13.17 19.85
C GLU A 245 -8.46 -13.32 18.85
N PHE A 246 -7.37 -12.59 19.12
CA PHE A 246 -6.08 -12.69 18.44
C PHE A 246 -4.98 -12.99 19.45
N GLN A 247 -3.97 -13.74 19.02
CA GLN A 247 -2.76 -14.00 19.81
C GLN A 247 -1.71 -12.94 19.49
N VAL A 248 -0.98 -12.45 20.49
CA VAL A 248 0.23 -11.64 20.28
C VAL A 248 1.45 -12.57 20.31
N THR A 249 2.27 -12.51 19.28
CA THR A 249 3.50 -13.30 19.16
C THR A 249 4.71 -12.42 18.80
N GLY A 250 5.90 -12.99 18.87
CA GLY A 250 7.15 -12.25 18.68
C GLY A 250 7.68 -11.58 19.96
N PRO A 251 8.72 -10.74 19.85
CA PRO A 251 9.54 -10.26 20.96
C PRO A 251 8.83 -9.32 21.94
N ALA A 252 7.81 -8.57 21.52
CA ALA A 252 7.06 -7.71 22.45
C ALA A 252 5.93 -8.46 23.18
N ALA A 253 5.60 -9.69 22.76
CA ALA A 253 4.52 -10.46 23.35
C ALA A 253 4.76 -10.74 24.84
N GLY A 254 3.87 -10.23 25.69
CA GLY A 254 3.94 -10.32 27.14
C GLY A 254 4.71 -9.21 27.84
N SER A 255 5.23 -8.22 27.10
CA SER A 255 5.76 -6.98 27.66
C SER A 255 4.71 -6.29 28.53
N PRO A 256 5.10 -5.64 29.64
CA PRO A 256 4.21 -4.78 30.42
C PRO A 256 3.48 -3.73 29.58
N LEU A 257 4.08 -3.26 28.48
CA LEU A 257 3.51 -2.27 27.56
C LEU A 257 2.27 -2.78 26.81
N LEU A 258 2.04 -4.10 26.78
CA LEU A 258 0.89 -4.75 26.13
C LEU A 258 -0.14 -5.31 27.11
N ARG A 259 0.10 -5.17 28.41
CA ARG A 259 -0.81 -5.69 29.45
C ARG A 259 -1.93 -4.68 29.71
N THR A 260 -3.15 -5.18 29.78
CA THR A 260 -4.32 -4.41 30.18
C THR A 260 -5.00 -5.09 31.37
N SER A 261 -6.04 -4.46 31.91
CA SER A 261 -6.75 -5.07 33.03
C SER A 261 -7.47 -6.37 32.64
N ALA A 262 -7.88 -6.49 31.36
CA ALA A 262 -8.57 -7.65 30.80
C ALA A 262 -7.62 -8.77 30.36
N ASP A 263 -6.39 -8.43 29.95
CA ASP A 263 -5.33 -9.42 29.70
C ASP A 263 -4.03 -8.99 30.39
N ARG A 264 -3.82 -9.57 31.58
CA ARG A 264 -2.62 -9.37 32.40
C ARG A 264 -1.39 -10.09 31.84
N THR A 265 -1.55 -10.96 30.84
CA THR A 265 -0.44 -11.68 30.23
C THR A 265 0.20 -10.90 29.09
N GLY A 266 -0.54 -9.98 28.43
CA GLY A 266 -0.07 -9.22 27.28
C GLY A 266 0.09 -10.07 26.01
N ARG A 267 -0.70 -11.13 25.88
CA ARG A 267 -0.59 -12.16 24.84
C ARG A 267 -1.90 -12.43 24.10
N LYS A 268 -3.01 -11.85 24.53
CA LYS A 268 -4.33 -12.01 23.91
C LYS A 268 -4.97 -10.65 23.71
N VAL A 269 -5.45 -10.37 22.50
CA VAL A 269 -6.10 -9.10 22.14
C VAL A 269 -7.46 -9.38 21.54
N LEU A 270 -8.44 -8.53 21.85
CA LEU A 270 -9.73 -8.57 21.19
C LEU A 270 -9.71 -7.62 20.00
N GLY A 271 -9.74 -8.22 18.81
CA GLY A 271 -9.96 -7.56 17.56
C GLY A 271 -8.70 -7.19 16.78
N THR A 272 -8.98 -6.83 15.56
CA THR A 272 -8.11 -6.10 14.64
C THR A 272 -8.91 -4.93 14.08
N LEU A 273 -8.25 -3.82 13.78
CA LEU A 273 -8.89 -2.55 13.44
C LEU A 273 -8.18 -1.93 12.25
N ASN A 274 -8.96 -1.25 11.40
CA ASN A 274 -8.42 -0.47 10.29
C ASN A 274 -7.49 -1.31 9.42
N ASN A 275 -8.02 -2.47 9.00
CA ASN A 275 -7.31 -3.40 8.15
C ASN A 275 -7.23 -2.81 6.74
N CYS A 276 -6.10 -2.23 6.37
CA CYS A 276 -5.94 -1.54 5.08
C CYS A 276 -5.46 -2.51 3.99
N ALA A 277 -4.21 -2.38 3.51
CA ALA A 277 -3.58 -3.35 2.63
C ALA A 277 -3.07 -4.62 3.37
N GLY A 278 -2.20 -5.39 2.73
CA GLY A 278 -1.77 -6.68 3.25
C GLY A 278 -0.68 -7.35 2.43
N GLY A 279 -0.59 -8.67 2.55
CA GLY A 279 0.26 -9.46 1.69
C GLY A 279 -0.01 -10.95 1.73
N THR A 280 0.55 -11.69 0.77
CA THR A 280 0.35 -13.16 0.68
C THR A 280 1.67 -13.88 0.89
N THR A 281 1.73 -14.74 1.92
CA THR A 281 2.97 -15.45 2.22
C THR A 281 3.19 -16.64 1.29
N PRO A 282 4.45 -16.97 0.96
CA PRO A 282 4.78 -18.19 0.21
C PRO A 282 4.37 -19.49 0.89
N TRP A 283 4.04 -19.46 2.20
CA TRP A 283 3.54 -20.60 2.97
C TRP A 283 2.00 -20.65 3.07
N GLY A 284 1.28 -19.76 2.38
CA GLY A 284 -0.16 -19.84 2.17
C GLY A 284 -1.02 -19.17 3.24
N THR A 285 -0.42 -18.31 4.08
CA THR A 285 -1.14 -17.41 4.99
C THR A 285 -1.27 -16.02 4.36
N THR A 286 -2.15 -15.19 4.93
CA THR A 286 -2.29 -13.78 4.54
C THR A 286 -1.84 -12.87 5.69
N LEU A 287 -1.26 -11.74 5.32
CA LEU A 287 -0.82 -10.66 6.20
C LEU A 287 -1.76 -9.46 6.01
N HIS A 288 -2.05 -8.76 7.09
CA HIS A 288 -3.02 -7.66 7.11
C HIS A 288 -2.46 -6.50 7.95
N GLY A 289 -2.37 -5.32 7.35
CA GLY A 289 -1.87 -4.11 8.03
C GLY A 289 -2.96 -3.47 8.90
N GLU A 290 -2.67 -3.20 10.17
CA GLU A 290 -3.49 -2.31 10.99
C GLU A 290 -2.96 -0.88 10.83
N GLU A 291 -3.74 -0.01 10.19
CA GLU A 291 -3.26 1.25 9.64
C GLU A 291 -3.71 2.43 10.51
N ASN A 292 -4.84 3.10 10.21
CA ASN A 292 -5.38 4.19 11.03
C ASN A 292 -6.09 3.73 12.33
N PHE A 293 -5.48 2.81 13.08
CA PHE A 293 -5.99 2.30 14.36
C PHE A 293 -6.09 3.39 15.45
N ASN A 294 -5.31 4.46 15.34
CA ASN A 294 -5.21 5.53 16.34
C ASN A 294 -6.54 6.27 16.54
N GLN A 295 -7.39 6.37 15.51
CA GLN A 295 -8.64 7.14 15.57
C GLN A 295 -9.71 6.54 16.50
N TYR A 296 -9.57 5.28 16.88
CA TYR A 296 -10.54 4.56 17.70
C TYR A 296 -10.29 4.70 19.21
N PHE A 297 -9.17 5.33 19.62
CA PHE A 297 -8.78 5.46 21.01
C PHE A 297 -8.91 6.90 21.51
N ALA A 298 -9.69 7.09 22.56
CA ALA A 298 -9.94 8.37 23.21
C ALA A 298 -8.92 8.69 24.30
N ASN A 299 -8.84 9.96 24.67
CA ASN A 299 -8.16 10.45 25.87
C ASN A 299 -6.67 10.13 25.93
N GLY A 300 -5.99 10.12 24.78
CA GLY A 300 -4.55 9.97 24.71
C GLY A 300 -3.82 11.25 25.13
N THR A 301 -2.98 11.18 26.16
CA THR A 301 -2.30 12.37 26.74
C THR A 301 -0.78 12.31 26.76
N THR A 302 -0.16 11.18 26.43
CA THR A 302 1.30 11.02 26.46
C THR A 302 1.94 11.52 25.16
N ASP A 303 3.24 11.82 25.17
CA ASP A 303 3.96 12.18 23.93
C ASP A 303 3.99 11.01 22.93
N MET A 304 3.99 9.79 23.45
CA MET A 304 3.76 8.57 22.66
C MET A 304 2.42 8.61 21.92
N HIS A 305 1.34 8.96 22.60
CA HIS A 305 0.02 9.09 21.96
C HIS A 305 0.05 10.15 20.86
N LYS A 306 0.68 11.31 21.13
CA LYS A 306 0.82 12.37 20.13
C LYS A 306 1.56 11.89 18.88
N ARG A 307 2.70 11.18 19.02
CA ARG A 307 3.52 10.69 17.90
C ARG A 307 2.80 9.66 17.02
N TYR A 308 1.83 8.95 17.59
CA TYR A 308 0.97 7.99 16.88
C TYR A 308 -0.38 8.61 16.47
N GLY A 309 -0.54 9.93 16.57
CA GLY A 309 -1.76 10.63 16.17
C GLY A 309 -2.99 10.34 17.04
N ILE A 310 -2.80 9.81 18.25
CA ILE A 310 -3.87 9.60 19.23
C ILE A 310 -4.06 10.89 20.03
N ARG A 311 -5.30 11.37 20.07
CA ARG A 311 -5.62 12.70 20.62
C ARG A 311 -6.13 12.64 22.05
N ALA A 312 -6.01 13.78 22.73
CA ALA A 312 -6.73 14.02 23.96
C ALA A 312 -8.24 14.21 23.68
N GLY A 313 -9.08 13.81 24.64
CA GLY A 313 -10.53 13.93 24.53
C GLY A 313 -11.22 12.77 23.81
N ALA A 314 -12.54 12.91 23.65
CA ALA A 314 -13.39 11.92 23.00
C ALA A 314 -13.03 11.72 21.53
N THR A 315 -13.22 10.48 21.04
CA THR A 315 -13.11 10.21 19.60
C THR A 315 -14.36 10.70 18.88
N GLU A 316 -14.29 10.78 17.56
CA GLU A 316 -15.48 11.07 16.75
C GLU A 316 -16.48 9.92 16.79
N ARG A 317 -15.99 8.69 16.81
CA ARG A 317 -16.79 7.46 16.80
C ARG A 317 -17.45 7.16 18.14
N LYS A 318 -16.91 7.71 19.24
CA LYS A 318 -17.45 7.62 20.60
C LYS A 318 -17.56 6.20 21.14
N TRP A 319 -16.73 5.30 20.64
CA TRP A 319 -16.69 3.90 21.07
C TRP A 319 -16.35 3.78 22.56
N GLU A 320 -15.55 4.71 23.08
CA GLU A 320 -15.18 4.80 24.50
C GLU A 320 -16.37 4.98 25.45
N ARG A 321 -17.55 5.40 24.93
CA ARG A 321 -18.79 5.47 25.73
C ARG A 321 -19.38 4.09 26.00
N PHE A 322 -19.08 3.10 25.16
CA PHE A 322 -19.74 1.79 25.17
C PHE A 322 -18.82 0.64 25.58
N ASP A 323 -17.51 0.81 25.40
CA ASP A 323 -16.48 -0.12 25.87
C ASP A 323 -15.24 0.65 26.35
N ARG A 324 -14.83 0.38 27.59
CA ARG A 324 -13.71 1.06 28.24
C ARG A 324 -12.37 0.81 27.57
N ARG A 325 -12.22 -0.24 26.76
CA ARG A 325 -10.96 -0.54 26.06
C ARG A 325 -10.52 0.58 25.12
N PHE A 326 -11.49 1.34 24.61
CA PHE A 326 -11.24 2.48 23.72
C PHE A 326 -10.97 3.79 24.49
N ASP A 327 -10.95 3.76 25.82
CA ASP A 327 -10.67 4.92 26.67
C ASP A 327 -9.28 4.79 27.30
N LEU A 328 -8.28 5.52 26.80
CA LEU A 328 -6.91 5.41 27.31
C LEU A 328 -6.72 6.00 28.71
N ALA A 329 -7.70 6.74 29.24
CA ALA A 329 -7.71 7.10 30.65
C ALA A 329 -8.05 5.90 31.56
N LYS A 330 -8.66 4.84 31.00
CA LYS A 330 -9.04 3.60 31.71
C LYS A 330 -8.15 2.41 31.36
N GLU A 331 -7.83 2.22 30.08
CA GLU A 331 -6.97 1.14 29.58
C GLU A 331 -5.80 1.73 28.76
N PRO A 332 -4.81 2.36 29.41
CA PRO A 332 -3.76 3.15 28.73
C PRO A 332 -2.91 2.35 27.73
N ASN A 333 -2.79 1.03 27.94
CA ASN A 333 -2.02 0.15 27.07
C ASN A 333 -2.85 -0.48 25.94
N GLU A 334 -4.17 -0.23 25.85
CA GLU A 334 -4.98 -0.91 24.83
C GLU A 334 -4.56 -0.49 23.41
N ALA A 335 -4.27 0.80 23.18
CA ALA A 335 -3.77 1.28 21.89
C ALA A 335 -2.44 0.64 21.48
N ASN A 336 -1.60 0.21 22.43
CA ASN A 336 -0.33 -0.47 22.14
C ASN A 336 -0.54 -1.88 21.55
N ARG A 337 -1.75 -2.44 21.66
CA ARG A 337 -2.10 -3.77 21.15
C ARG A 337 -2.67 -3.74 19.74
N PHE A 338 -2.63 -2.59 19.08
CA PHE A 338 -3.01 -2.35 17.69
C PHE A 338 -1.91 -1.60 16.93
N GLY A 339 -1.97 -1.61 15.60
CA GLY A 339 -0.91 -1.10 14.73
C GLY A 339 0.12 -2.16 14.40
N TRP A 340 -0.29 -3.42 14.31
CA TRP A 340 0.58 -4.56 14.03
C TRP A 340 0.17 -5.21 12.70
N VAL A 341 1.12 -5.82 12.01
CA VAL A 341 0.79 -6.83 11.00
C VAL A 341 0.12 -8.03 11.67
N VAL A 342 -1.03 -8.43 11.13
CA VAL A 342 -1.79 -9.62 11.55
C VAL A 342 -1.62 -10.72 10.53
N GLU A 343 -1.27 -11.93 10.98
CA GLU A 343 -1.21 -13.13 10.13
C GLU A 343 -2.41 -14.05 10.36
N LEU A 344 -3.06 -14.47 9.28
CA LEU A 344 -4.19 -15.38 9.24
C LEU A 344 -3.87 -16.61 8.40
N ASP A 345 -4.19 -17.81 8.89
CA ASP A 345 -4.29 -19.01 8.06
C ASP A 345 -5.72 -19.11 7.49
N PRO A 346 -5.93 -18.84 6.19
CA PRO A 346 -7.27 -18.87 5.60
C PRO A 346 -7.78 -20.29 5.33
N TYR A 347 -6.94 -21.31 5.50
CA TYR A 347 -7.31 -22.72 5.33
C TYR A 347 -7.68 -23.42 6.63
N ASP A 348 -7.50 -22.76 7.78
CA ASP A 348 -7.91 -23.25 9.09
C ASP A 348 -8.93 -22.29 9.71
N PRO A 349 -10.25 -22.58 9.60
CA PRO A 349 -11.29 -21.70 10.10
C PRO A 349 -11.29 -21.56 11.63
N ASP A 350 -10.60 -22.46 12.35
CA ASP A 350 -10.53 -22.49 13.81
C ASP A 350 -9.22 -21.87 14.34
N SER A 351 -8.23 -21.55 13.48
CA SER A 351 -6.93 -21.03 13.93
C SER A 351 -7.07 -19.64 14.56
N THR A 352 -6.45 -19.39 15.71
CA THR A 352 -6.35 -18.02 16.25
C THR A 352 -5.33 -17.21 15.43
N PRO A 353 -5.71 -16.08 14.80
CA PRO A 353 -4.78 -15.26 14.04
C PRO A 353 -3.79 -14.53 14.97
N ARG A 354 -2.66 -14.08 14.43
CA ARG A 354 -1.49 -13.66 15.21
C ARG A 354 -1.05 -12.24 14.88
N LYS A 355 -0.95 -11.36 15.89
CA LYS A 355 -0.29 -10.06 15.77
C LYS A 355 1.22 -10.25 15.88
N ARG A 356 1.96 -9.91 14.81
CA ARG A 356 3.40 -10.20 14.65
C ARG A 356 4.26 -9.05 15.14
N THR A 357 4.62 -9.07 16.42
CA THR A 357 5.33 -7.92 17.03
C THR A 357 6.75 -7.70 16.53
N ALA A 358 7.38 -8.72 15.92
CA ALA A 358 8.72 -8.58 15.35
C ALA A 358 8.77 -7.63 14.14
N LEU A 359 7.62 -7.37 13.51
CA LEU A 359 7.48 -6.48 12.36
C LEU A 359 7.30 -5.00 12.78
N GLY A 360 7.28 -4.71 14.09
CA GLY A 360 7.14 -3.35 14.62
C GLY A 360 5.71 -2.83 14.62
N ARG A 361 5.50 -1.72 15.34
CA ARG A 361 4.18 -1.09 15.53
C ARG A 361 4.11 0.31 14.95
N PHE A 362 3.24 0.49 13.97
CA PHE A 362 2.96 1.75 13.27
C PHE A 362 1.68 1.60 12.43
N LYS A 363 1.38 2.54 11.52
CA LYS A 363 0.21 2.45 10.64
C LYS A 363 0.57 1.64 9.41
N HIS A 364 0.46 0.32 9.53
CA HIS A 364 0.88 -0.58 8.45
C HIS A 364 -0.12 -0.49 7.30
N GLU A 365 0.33 -0.01 6.15
CA GLU A 365 -0.40 -0.19 4.90
C GLU A 365 -0.20 -1.63 4.44
N ALA A 366 1.02 -1.97 4.05
CA ALA A 366 1.38 -3.24 3.43
C ALA A 366 2.36 -4.07 4.24
N ALA A 367 2.39 -5.37 3.94
CA ALA A 367 3.34 -6.32 4.49
C ALA A 367 3.62 -7.43 3.48
N GLU A 368 4.38 -7.12 2.42
CA GLU A 368 4.63 -8.09 1.34
C GLU A 368 5.97 -8.83 1.51
N PRO A 369 5.95 -10.17 1.54
CA PRO A 369 7.14 -10.97 1.71
C PRO A 369 7.82 -11.35 0.39
N ARG A 370 9.15 -11.29 0.37
CA ARG A 370 9.99 -12.08 -0.56
C ARG A 370 10.89 -13.03 0.21
N LEU A 371 11.45 -14.03 -0.47
CA LEU A 371 12.44 -14.92 0.13
C LEU A 371 13.86 -14.52 -0.29
N THR A 372 14.80 -14.61 0.63
CA THR A 372 16.22 -14.70 0.29
C THR A 372 16.50 -15.99 -0.50
N SER A 373 17.65 -16.05 -1.18
CA SER A 373 18.13 -17.27 -1.86
C SER A 373 18.24 -18.48 -0.90
N ASP A 374 18.51 -18.21 0.38
CA ASP A 374 18.64 -19.22 1.42
C ASP A 374 17.31 -19.59 2.11
N GLY A 375 16.21 -18.96 1.71
CA GLY A 375 14.84 -19.30 2.09
C GLY A 375 14.30 -18.59 3.33
N ARG A 376 14.96 -17.53 3.80
CA ARG A 376 14.47 -16.67 4.89
C ARG A 376 13.47 -15.65 4.34
N PRO A 377 12.32 -15.45 4.99
CA PRO A 377 11.41 -14.36 4.63
C PRO A 377 12.01 -12.98 4.92
N VAL A 378 11.78 -12.07 3.99
CA VAL A 378 12.01 -10.63 4.12
C VAL A 378 10.69 -9.93 3.83
N VAL A 379 10.23 -9.06 4.73
CA VAL A 379 8.94 -8.35 4.62
C VAL A 379 9.22 -6.86 4.52
N TYR A 380 8.69 -6.20 3.50
CA TYR A 380 8.74 -4.73 3.37
C TYR A 380 7.40 -4.13 3.80
N MET A 381 7.44 -2.98 4.48
CA MET A 381 6.26 -2.38 5.12
C MET A 381 6.31 -0.85 5.02
N GLY A 382 5.23 -0.24 4.54
CA GLY A 382 4.99 1.21 4.56
C GLY A 382 4.29 1.65 5.84
N ASP A 383 4.66 2.83 6.35
CA ASP A 383 3.94 3.52 7.43
C ASP A 383 3.20 4.73 6.84
N ASP A 384 1.89 4.57 6.59
CA ASP A 384 1.10 5.59 5.90
C ASP A 384 0.77 6.79 6.82
N GLU A 385 1.76 7.66 6.94
CA GLU A 385 1.57 8.99 7.45
C GLU A 385 2.57 9.95 6.79
N LYS A 386 2.16 11.21 6.61
CA LYS A 386 3.05 12.24 6.08
C LYS A 386 4.33 12.27 6.91
N PHE A 387 5.47 12.20 6.21
CA PHE A 387 6.81 12.23 6.79
C PHE A 387 7.21 11.00 7.63
N ASP A 388 6.41 9.93 7.67
CA ASP A 388 6.85 8.67 8.27
C ASP A 388 7.64 7.81 7.27
N TYR A 389 7.83 6.53 7.57
CA TYR A 389 9.02 5.79 7.14
C TYR A 389 8.70 4.50 6.37
N LEU A 390 9.72 4.02 5.66
CA LEU A 390 9.71 2.69 5.04
C LEU A 390 10.51 1.71 5.91
N TYR A 391 9.95 0.53 6.14
CA TYR A 391 10.52 -0.51 7.02
C TYR A 391 10.79 -1.81 6.28
N LYS A 392 11.68 -2.63 6.87
CA LYS A 392 12.03 -3.96 6.39
C LYS A 392 12.24 -4.88 7.58
N PHE A 393 11.75 -6.12 7.49
CA PHE A 393 12.03 -7.17 8.45
C PHE A 393 12.72 -8.35 7.76
N VAL A 394 13.75 -8.91 8.38
CA VAL A 394 14.45 -10.12 7.88
C VAL A 394 14.35 -11.21 8.94
N SER A 395 13.69 -12.32 8.61
CA SER A 395 13.54 -13.47 9.51
C SER A 395 14.88 -14.14 9.83
N SER A 396 15.02 -14.66 11.05
CA SER A 396 16.15 -15.53 11.42
C SER A 396 15.96 -16.98 10.96
N LYS A 397 14.75 -17.35 10.53
CA LYS A 397 14.37 -18.73 10.20
C LYS A 397 14.11 -18.89 8.71
N ARG A 398 14.37 -20.10 8.22
CA ARG A 398 14.10 -20.51 6.84
C ARG A 398 12.73 -21.15 6.73
N MET A 399 12.03 -20.84 5.65
CA MET A 399 10.76 -21.48 5.30
C MET A 399 10.97 -22.97 5.03
N LYS A 400 10.10 -23.81 5.62
CA LYS A 400 9.98 -25.22 5.24
C LYS A 400 9.04 -25.36 4.05
N LYS A 401 9.49 -26.09 3.03
CA LYS A 401 8.68 -26.40 1.84
C LYS A 401 7.65 -27.49 2.13
N GLY A 402 6.56 -27.51 1.35
CA GLY A 402 5.50 -28.51 1.44
C GLY A 402 4.37 -28.12 2.39
N ASN A 403 3.38 -29.00 2.52
CA ASN A 403 2.12 -28.73 3.24
C ASN A 403 1.89 -29.67 4.42
N SER A 404 2.93 -30.33 4.93
CA SER A 404 2.79 -31.15 6.12
C SER A 404 2.41 -30.28 7.32
N ARG A 405 1.72 -30.86 8.30
CA ARG A 405 1.37 -30.15 9.53
C ARG A 405 2.60 -29.52 10.20
N ALA A 406 3.70 -30.26 10.31
CA ALA A 406 4.95 -29.76 10.89
C ALA A 406 5.60 -28.62 10.07
N ALA A 407 5.46 -28.62 8.74
CA ALA A 407 5.93 -27.50 7.91
C ALA A 407 5.07 -26.25 8.13
N ARG A 408 3.75 -26.41 8.19
CA ARG A 408 2.82 -25.30 8.49
C ARG A 408 3.05 -24.70 9.87
N GLU A 409 3.11 -25.54 10.91
CA GLU A 409 3.37 -25.10 12.29
C GLU A 409 4.72 -24.37 12.41
N HIS A 410 5.76 -24.85 11.73
CA HIS A 410 7.06 -24.16 11.67
C HIS A 410 6.96 -22.80 10.95
N ASN A 411 6.32 -22.77 9.78
CA ASN A 411 6.22 -21.57 8.95
C ASN A 411 5.43 -20.45 9.64
N LEU A 412 4.45 -20.80 10.47
CA LEU A 412 3.74 -19.86 11.36
C LEU A 412 4.62 -19.24 12.46
N THR A 413 5.92 -19.55 12.54
CA THR A 413 6.87 -18.93 13.48
C THR A 413 7.92 -18.06 12.80
N LEU A 414 7.90 -17.95 11.46
CA LEU A 414 8.94 -17.25 10.71
C LEU A 414 8.94 -15.74 10.97
N LEU A 415 7.77 -15.17 11.28
CA LEU A 415 7.60 -13.74 11.55
C LEU A 415 7.66 -13.39 13.05
N ASP A 416 8.08 -14.34 13.90
CA ASP A 416 8.23 -14.10 15.35
C ASP A 416 9.68 -13.74 15.75
N GLU A 417 10.65 -13.94 14.86
CA GLU A 417 12.06 -13.77 15.18
C GLU A 417 12.87 -13.36 13.94
N GLY A 418 13.67 -12.32 14.08
CA GLY A 418 14.44 -11.71 13.00
C GLY A 418 14.95 -10.33 13.42
N THR A 419 15.31 -9.53 12.43
CA THR A 419 15.76 -8.14 12.62
C THR A 419 14.82 -7.19 11.91
N LEU A 420 14.35 -6.17 12.63
CA LEU A 420 13.57 -5.05 12.10
C LEU A 420 14.50 -3.91 11.73
N TYR A 421 14.27 -3.28 10.58
CA TYR A 421 15.06 -2.20 10.00
C TYR A 421 14.15 -1.05 9.55
N VAL A 422 14.72 0.14 9.45
CA VAL A 422 14.11 1.32 8.83
C VAL A 422 15.02 1.89 7.74
N ALA A 423 14.43 2.44 6.68
CA ALA A 423 15.18 2.99 5.55
C ALA A 423 15.78 4.37 5.84
N LYS A 424 16.98 4.59 5.32
CA LYS A 424 17.56 5.92 5.13
C LYS A 424 18.05 6.05 3.68
N LEU A 425 17.53 7.04 2.97
CA LEU A 425 17.81 7.29 1.55
C LEU A 425 18.76 8.49 1.39
N THR A 426 19.54 8.47 0.32
CA THR A 426 20.45 9.53 -0.10
C THR A 426 20.37 9.68 -1.60
N GLY A 427 20.03 10.89 -2.07
CA GLY A 427 20.06 11.24 -3.49
C GLY A 427 21.48 11.51 -3.98
N ASP A 428 21.72 11.34 -5.28
CA ASP A 428 23.02 11.60 -5.91
C ASP A 428 23.02 12.76 -6.92
N SER A 429 21.87 13.38 -7.19
CA SER A 429 21.79 14.65 -7.93
C SER A 429 22.39 15.83 -7.13
N PRO A 430 22.88 16.87 -7.81
CA PRO A 430 23.28 18.11 -7.15
C PRO A 430 22.10 18.73 -6.39
N ALA A 431 22.28 19.03 -5.09
CA ALA A 431 21.20 19.54 -4.24
C ALA A 431 20.51 20.81 -4.79
N ALA A 432 21.21 21.63 -5.57
CA ALA A 432 20.66 22.83 -6.20
C ALA A 432 19.66 22.52 -7.35
N GLU A 433 19.68 21.30 -7.88
CA GLU A 433 18.76 20.85 -8.94
C GLU A 433 17.44 20.30 -8.35
N VAL A 434 17.42 20.03 -7.04
CA VAL A 434 16.23 19.57 -6.33
C VAL A 434 15.57 20.75 -5.61
N ASP A 435 14.90 21.60 -6.39
CA ASP A 435 14.28 22.85 -5.95
C ASP A 435 12.81 22.70 -5.49
N GLY A 436 12.28 21.48 -5.53
CA GLY A 436 10.90 21.17 -5.18
C GLY A 436 9.88 21.42 -6.29
N THR A 437 10.31 21.73 -7.51
CA THR A 437 9.41 21.81 -8.67
C THR A 437 9.03 20.46 -9.27
N GLY A 438 9.74 19.38 -8.90
CA GLY A 438 9.63 18.07 -9.55
C GLY A 438 10.22 18.02 -10.95
N LYS A 439 10.95 19.06 -11.38
CA LYS A 439 11.71 19.02 -12.63
C LYS A 439 12.80 17.96 -12.51
N LEU A 440 12.93 17.11 -13.53
CA LEU A 440 14.00 16.13 -13.61
C LEU A 440 15.38 16.80 -13.49
N PRO A 441 16.31 16.22 -12.72
CA PRO A 441 17.70 16.64 -12.68
C PRO A 441 18.39 16.47 -14.05
N THR A 442 19.58 17.05 -14.18
CA THR A 442 20.31 17.11 -15.47
C THR A 442 20.85 15.76 -15.94
N ASP A 443 21.02 14.79 -15.06
CA ASP A 443 21.33 13.39 -15.40
C ASP A 443 20.09 12.60 -15.87
N GLY A 444 18.89 13.14 -15.68
CA GLY A 444 17.63 12.63 -16.22
C GLY A 444 16.93 11.60 -15.34
N GLU A 445 17.40 11.34 -14.12
CA GLU A 445 16.77 10.43 -13.16
C GLU A 445 16.60 11.10 -11.79
N PHE A 446 15.66 10.61 -10.99
CA PHE A 446 15.65 10.89 -9.55
C PHE A 446 16.09 9.58 -8.89
N ASP A 447 17.33 9.51 -8.41
CA ASP A 447 17.90 8.25 -7.92
C ASP A 447 18.96 8.45 -6.83
N GLY A 448 19.55 7.33 -6.41
CA GLY A 448 20.60 7.32 -5.42
C GLY A 448 20.74 5.99 -4.69
N SER A 449 21.23 6.07 -3.46
CA SER A 449 21.51 4.92 -2.59
C SER A 449 20.79 5.02 -1.25
N GLY A 450 20.71 3.90 -0.54
CA GLY A 450 20.16 3.89 0.80
C GLY A 450 20.69 2.74 1.64
N VAL A 451 20.38 2.82 2.93
CA VAL A 451 20.76 1.84 3.95
C VAL A 451 19.56 1.44 4.79
N TRP A 452 19.55 0.19 5.22
CA TRP A 452 18.62 -0.35 6.20
C TRP A 452 19.27 -0.27 7.59
N ILE A 453 18.77 0.64 8.43
CA ILE A 453 19.29 0.82 9.79
C ILE A 453 18.59 -0.18 10.72
N PRO A 454 19.34 -1.08 11.40
CA PRO A 454 18.72 -2.04 12.31
C PRO A 454 18.14 -1.33 13.53
N LEU A 455 16.92 -1.70 13.91
CA LEU A 455 16.21 -1.19 15.08
C LEU A 455 16.27 -2.19 16.25
N ALA A 456 15.93 -3.46 16.00
CA ALA A 456 16.00 -4.52 17.00
C ALA A 456 16.16 -5.91 16.37
N THR A 457 16.81 -6.83 17.10
CA THR A 457 16.90 -8.26 16.78
C THR A 457 16.49 -9.08 18.00
N GLY A 458 15.35 -9.77 17.93
CA GLY A 458 14.84 -10.53 19.09
C GLY A 458 14.74 -9.64 20.33
N ALA A 459 15.45 -9.99 21.42
CA ALA A 459 15.48 -9.22 22.66
C ALA A 459 16.57 -8.14 22.72
N THR A 460 17.31 -7.92 21.64
CA THR A 460 18.38 -6.92 21.54
C THR A 460 17.88 -5.67 20.82
N SER A 461 18.02 -4.51 21.47
CA SER A 461 17.81 -3.20 20.84
C SER A 461 19.11 -2.71 20.19
N HIS A 462 18.99 -2.11 19.01
CA HIS A 462 20.07 -1.40 18.33
C HIS A 462 19.90 0.13 18.42
N VAL A 463 18.86 0.59 19.12
CA VAL A 463 18.56 2.02 19.29
C VAL A 463 19.02 2.50 20.67
N PRO A 464 19.94 3.47 20.75
CA PRO A 464 20.41 4.00 22.02
C PRO A 464 19.29 4.48 22.93
N GLY A 465 19.31 4.01 24.18
CA GLY A 465 18.35 4.40 25.22
C GLY A 465 16.93 3.87 25.02
N MET A 466 16.74 2.80 24.24
CA MET A 466 15.47 2.05 24.18
C MET A 466 15.72 0.57 24.48
N THR A 467 14.83 -0.06 25.24
CA THR A 467 14.78 -1.52 25.33
C THR A 467 14.21 -2.13 24.05
N ALA A 468 14.39 -3.43 23.83
CA ALA A 468 13.89 -4.08 22.62
C ALA A 468 12.35 -4.02 22.51
N ASP A 469 11.62 -4.22 23.62
CA ASP A 469 10.16 -4.11 23.62
C ASP A 469 9.68 -2.67 23.39
N GLU A 470 10.38 -1.66 23.90
CA GLU A 470 10.12 -0.26 23.53
C GLU A 470 10.34 -0.04 22.03
N VAL A 471 11.38 -0.60 21.41
CA VAL A 471 11.60 -0.46 19.96
C VAL A 471 10.45 -1.07 19.15
N TYR A 472 9.93 -2.24 19.51
CA TYR A 472 8.81 -2.86 18.78
C TYR A 472 7.47 -2.17 19.03
N VAL A 473 7.20 -1.66 20.24
CA VAL A 473 5.92 -0.97 20.55
C VAL A 473 5.94 0.49 20.08
N TYR A 474 7.11 1.13 20.11
CA TYR A 474 7.34 2.55 19.80
C TYR A 474 8.25 2.71 18.58
N THR A 475 8.04 1.87 17.56
CA THR A 475 8.88 1.77 16.34
C THR A 475 9.06 3.09 15.60
N ARG A 476 8.05 3.97 15.62
CA ARG A 476 8.17 5.33 15.07
C ARG A 476 9.23 6.16 15.80
N LEU A 477 9.23 6.16 17.14
CA LEU A 477 10.27 6.85 17.93
C LEU A 477 11.66 6.22 17.73
N ALA A 478 11.72 4.91 17.56
CA ALA A 478 12.97 4.23 17.22
C ALA A 478 13.53 4.72 15.88
N GLY A 479 12.68 4.84 14.86
CA GLY A 479 13.00 5.44 13.56
C GLY A 479 13.42 6.91 13.66
N ASP A 480 12.72 7.70 14.49
CA ASP A 480 13.09 9.07 14.81
C ASP A 480 14.54 9.11 15.35
N ARG A 481 14.87 8.32 16.38
CA ARG A 481 16.20 8.34 17.01
C ARG A 481 17.36 7.96 16.10
N VAL A 482 17.12 7.14 15.08
CA VAL A 482 18.19 6.67 14.17
C VAL A 482 18.28 7.47 12.87
N GLY A 483 17.47 8.52 12.71
CA GLY A 483 17.56 9.40 11.55
C GLY A 483 16.99 8.80 10.26
N ALA A 484 15.89 8.04 10.36
CA ALA A 484 15.15 7.53 9.19
C ALA A 484 14.65 8.66 8.27
N THR A 485 14.60 8.41 6.96
CA THR A 485 14.21 9.42 5.97
C THR A 485 12.70 9.63 5.95
N LYS A 486 12.26 10.88 6.11
CA LYS A 486 10.85 11.28 6.07
C LYS A 486 10.25 11.19 4.66
N MET A 487 9.31 10.28 4.45
CA MET A 487 8.73 9.97 3.14
C MET A 487 7.35 10.62 2.93
N ASP A 488 6.94 10.74 1.67
CA ASP A 488 5.61 11.18 1.29
C ASP A 488 4.59 10.03 1.34
N ARG A 489 4.12 9.70 2.56
CA ARG A 489 3.07 8.69 2.83
C ARG A 489 3.32 7.35 2.11
N PRO A 490 4.26 6.53 2.63
CA PRO A 490 4.42 5.16 2.18
C PRO A 490 3.14 4.36 2.37
N GLU A 491 2.42 4.14 1.27
CA GLU A 491 1.29 3.22 1.21
C GLU A 491 1.84 1.82 0.86
N ASP A 492 1.37 1.19 -0.22
CA ASP A 492 1.65 -0.22 -0.49
C ASP A 492 3.07 -0.47 -1.02
N VAL A 493 3.57 -1.68 -0.81
CA VAL A 493 4.92 -2.10 -1.18
C VAL A 493 4.88 -3.50 -1.75
N GLU A 494 5.43 -3.70 -2.96
CA GLU A 494 5.40 -5.00 -3.62
C GLU A 494 6.78 -5.36 -4.21
N PRO A 495 7.41 -6.47 -3.78
CA PRO A 495 8.61 -7.02 -4.41
C PRO A 495 8.27 -7.74 -5.72
N SER A 496 8.94 -7.38 -6.82
CA SER A 496 8.75 -8.04 -8.10
C SER A 496 9.13 -9.52 -8.04
N PRO A 497 8.22 -10.46 -8.40
CA PRO A 497 8.52 -11.88 -8.44
C PRO A 497 9.49 -12.25 -9.57
N ARG A 498 9.76 -11.32 -10.50
CA ARG A 498 10.65 -11.51 -11.65
C ARG A 498 12.06 -11.00 -11.40
N THR A 499 12.19 -9.84 -10.75
CA THR A 499 13.48 -9.14 -10.64
C THR A 499 13.95 -8.91 -9.21
N GLY A 500 13.13 -9.22 -8.20
CA GLY A 500 13.43 -8.91 -6.79
C GLY A 500 13.29 -7.44 -6.41
N ARG A 501 13.44 -6.50 -7.37
CA ARG A 501 13.20 -5.06 -7.19
C ARG A 501 11.87 -4.79 -6.49
N VAL A 502 11.86 -3.86 -5.55
CA VAL A 502 10.73 -3.52 -4.69
C VAL A 502 10.12 -2.21 -5.15
N TYR A 503 8.79 -2.15 -5.27
CA TYR A 503 8.08 -0.94 -5.68
C TYR A 503 7.25 -0.43 -4.51
N VAL A 504 7.34 0.86 -4.22
CA VAL A 504 6.70 1.51 -3.08
C VAL A 504 5.83 2.63 -3.60
N ALA A 505 4.55 2.61 -3.26
CA ALA A 505 3.65 3.72 -3.50
C ALA A 505 3.85 4.83 -2.46
N LEU A 506 4.08 6.04 -2.94
CA LEU A 506 4.19 7.25 -2.12
C LEU A 506 3.08 8.20 -2.55
N THR A 507 1.94 8.12 -1.87
CA THR A 507 0.65 8.56 -2.44
C THR A 507 0.53 10.07 -2.60
N ASN A 508 1.01 10.85 -1.62
CA ASN A 508 1.04 12.32 -1.64
C ASN A 508 1.59 12.86 -0.32
N ASN A 509 1.96 14.15 -0.33
CA ASN A 509 2.24 14.91 0.88
C ASN A 509 2.06 16.41 0.63
N SER A 510 0.86 16.91 0.91
CA SER A 510 0.55 18.34 0.77
C SER A 510 1.37 19.25 1.68
N ASP A 511 2.09 18.71 2.67
CA ASP A 511 2.87 19.49 3.64
C ASP A 511 4.36 19.58 3.29
N ARG A 512 4.81 18.81 2.30
CA ARG A 512 6.18 18.86 1.76
C ARG A 512 6.55 20.29 1.36
N GLY A 513 7.67 20.80 1.87
CA GLY A 513 8.18 22.13 1.57
C GLY A 513 7.42 23.31 2.21
N LYS A 514 6.39 23.06 3.04
CA LYS A 514 5.77 24.12 3.83
C LYS A 514 6.72 24.61 4.93
N GLU A 515 6.50 25.83 5.39
CA GLU A 515 7.24 26.39 6.54
C GLU A 515 7.15 25.45 7.76
N GLY A 516 8.30 25.18 8.38
CA GLY A 516 8.40 24.26 9.53
C GLY A 516 8.19 22.78 9.18
N LYS A 517 8.13 22.41 7.91
CA LYS A 517 8.04 21.03 7.41
C LYS A 517 9.27 20.66 6.62
N ALA A 518 9.46 19.37 6.39
CA ALA A 518 10.62 18.89 5.64
C ALA A 518 10.60 19.45 4.19
N PRO A 519 11.74 19.94 3.66
CA PRO A 519 11.84 20.48 2.31
C PRO A 519 11.66 19.38 1.25
N ALA A 520 11.78 19.69 -0.05
CA ALA A 520 11.88 18.70 -1.13
C ALA A 520 13.33 18.23 -1.36
N ASP A 521 13.49 16.95 -1.69
CA ASP A 521 14.70 16.16 -1.91
C ASP A 521 14.41 15.20 -3.04
N GLU A 522 15.43 14.49 -3.46
CA GLU A 522 15.37 13.69 -4.66
C GLU A 522 14.36 12.55 -4.58
N ALA A 523 14.18 11.95 -3.40
CA ALA A 523 13.19 10.89 -3.19
C ALA A 523 11.75 11.42 -3.09
N ASN A 524 11.57 12.71 -2.75
CA ASN A 524 10.27 13.37 -2.67
C ASN A 524 10.34 14.78 -3.28
N PRO A 525 10.44 14.88 -4.62
CA PRO A 525 11.01 16.04 -5.32
C PRO A 525 10.04 17.21 -5.53
N ARG A 526 8.85 17.17 -4.92
CA ARG A 526 7.79 18.17 -5.15
C ARG A 526 7.30 18.80 -3.86
N ASN A 527 7.33 20.13 -3.80
CA ASN A 527 6.63 20.90 -2.79
C ASN A 527 5.11 20.72 -2.94
N ALA A 528 4.39 20.66 -1.81
CA ALA A 528 2.96 20.44 -1.77
C ALA A 528 2.49 19.29 -2.67
N ASN A 529 3.24 18.18 -2.66
CA ASN A 529 3.00 17.03 -3.51
C ASN A 529 1.57 16.50 -3.35
N LYS A 530 0.77 16.66 -4.40
CA LYS A 530 -0.65 16.25 -4.43
C LYS A 530 -0.93 15.01 -5.27
N HIS A 531 0.07 14.51 -5.99
CA HIS A 531 -0.11 13.43 -6.97
C HIS A 531 0.64 12.15 -6.62
N GLY A 532 1.69 12.22 -5.82
CA GLY A 532 2.47 11.05 -5.44
C GLY A 532 3.42 10.52 -6.51
N GLN A 533 4.14 9.46 -6.17
CA GLN A 533 5.16 8.84 -6.98
C GLN A 533 5.28 7.34 -6.65
N ILE A 534 5.92 6.58 -7.53
CA ILE A 534 6.32 5.19 -7.25
C ILE A 534 7.84 5.16 -7.15
N LEU A 535 8.35 4.71 -6.00
CA LEU A 535 9.77 4.45 -5.81
C LEU A 535 10.09 2.99 -6.16
N GLU A 536 11.18 2.78 -6.90
CA GLU A 536 11.74 1.46 -7.23
C GLU A 536 13.07 1.29 -6.49
N LEU A 537 13.17 0.24 -5.69
CA LEU A 537 14.34 -0.12 -4.89
C LEU A 537 14.98 -1.41 -5.39
N ALA A 538 16.31 -1.43 -5.48
CA ALA A 538 17.10 -2.61 -5.78
C ALA A 538 18.09 -2.89 -4.64
N GLU A 539 17.89 -4.00 -3.94
CA GLU A 539 18.81 -4.46 -2.90
C GLU A 539 20.20 -4.73 -3.49
N ASN A 540 21.25 -4.41 -2.72
CA ASN A 540 22.62 -4.67 -3.17
C ASN A 540 22.79 -6.17 -3.46
N TRP A 541 23.34 -6.47 -4.64
CA TRP A 541 23.55 -7.83 -5.14
C TRP A 541 22.26 -8.67 -5.27
N ASP A 542 21.09 -8.03 -5.28
CA ASP A 542 19.77 -8.67 -5.19
C ASP A 542 19.62 -9.59 -3.97
N ASP A 543 20.35 -9.31 -2.89
CA ASP A 543 20.18 -10.00 -1.61
C ASP A 543 19.23 -9.20 -0.69
N PRO A 544 17.97 -9.65 -0.51
CA PRO A 544 17.03 -8.94 0.35
C PRO A 544 17.38 -9.05 1.83
N ALA A 545 18.41 -9.81 2.24
CA ALA A 545 18.93 -9.73 3.61
C ALA A 545 20.01 -8.65 3.80
N GLY A 546 20.45 -8.00 2.71
CA GLY A 546 21.46 -6.95 2.75
C GLY A 546 21.00 -5.69 3.49
N ASP A 547 21.97 -4.87 3.88
CA ASP A 547 21.79 -3.62 4.63
C ASP A 547 21.87 -2.37 3.75
N GLY A 548 22.03 -2.52 2.44
CA GLY A 548 22.13 -1.42 1.49
C GLY A 548 21.40 -1.70 0.19
N PHE A 549 20.97 -0.62 -0.46
CA PHE A 549 20.20 -0.66 -1.70
C PHE A 549 20.48 0.56 -2.56
N ALA A 550 20.15 0.44 -3.85
CA ALA A 550 19.96 1.58 -4.75
C ALA A 550 18.46 1.85 -4.89
N TRP A 551 18.07 3.08 -5.18
CA TRP A 551 16.68 3.45 -5.42
C TRP A 551 16.57 4.44 -6.57
N ARG A 552 15.39 4.53 -7.18
CA ARG A 552 15.00 5.54 -8.18
C ARG A 552 13.50 5.81 -8.11
N LEU A 553 13.05 6.97 -8.59
CA LEU A 553 11.62 7.17 -8.85
C LEU A 553 11.26 6.55 -10.21
N PHE A 554 10.44 5.50 -10.15
CA PHE A 554 9.91 4.84 -11.34
C PHE A 554 8.87 5.70 -12.04
N LEU A 555 7.94 6.27 -11.27
CA LEU A 555 6.92 7.19 -11.76
C LEU A 555 6.84 8.41 -10.85
N VAL A 556 6.69 9.60 -11.42
CA VAL A 556 6.22 10.81 -10.73
C VAL A 556 4.87 11.17 -11.33
N ALA A 557 3.80 10.87 -10.58
CA ALA A 557 2.42 10.90 -11.05
C ALA A 557 1.91 12.33 -11.27
N GLY A 558 0.87 12.47 -12.09
CA GLY A 558 0.19 13.73 -12.41
C GLY A 558 -0.41 13.72 -13.81
N ASP A 559 -0.73 14.92 -14.32
CA ASP A 559 -1.06 15.12 -15.73
C ASP A 559 0.19 14.90 -16.59
N PRO A 560 0.19 13.99 -17.60
CA PRO A 560 1.34 13.76 -18.46
C PRO A 560 1.80 15.00 -19.23
N ASN A 561 0.95 16.02 -19.40
CA ASN A 561 1.33 17.29 -20.01
C ASN A 561 2.10 18.22 -19.04
N ASP A 562 2.10 17.93 -17.75
CA ASP A 562 2.85 18.70 -16.75
C ASP A 562 4.34 18.32 -16.81
N PRO A 563 5.27 19.30 -16.92
CA PRO A 563 6.70 19.03 -16.97
C PRO A 563 7.23 18.32 -15.71
N SER A 564 6.58 18.45 -14.56
CA SER A 564 6.97 17.83 -13.28
C SER A 564 6.67 16.32 -13.17
N THR A 565 6.01 15.74 -14.17
CA THR A 565 5.75 14.29 -14.19
C THR A 565 6.91 13.51 -14.81
N TYR A 566 6.99 12.22 -14.50
CA TYR A 566 7.99 11.31 -15.07
C TYR A 566 7.42 9.91 -15.15
N PHE A 567 7.64 9.24 -16.27
CA PHE A 567 7.13 7.88 -16.52
C PHE A 567 8.26 6.97 -16.97
N ALA A 568 9.33 6.90 -16.17
CA ALA A 568 10.44 5.98 -16.40
C ALA A 568 11.11 6.11 -17.79
N GLY A 569 11.05 7.31 -18.38
CA GLY A 569 11.56 7.63 -19.72
C GLY A 569 10.59 7.37 -20.88
N PHE A 570 9.38 6.87 -20.61
CA PHE A 570 8.39 6.62 -21.66
C PHE A 570 7.76 7.93 -22.18
N PRO A 571 7.41 8.02 -23.48
CA PRO A 571 6.77 9.21 -24.04
C PRO A 571 5.44 9.55 -23.33
N LYS A 572 5.35 10.76 -22.77
CA LYS A 572 4.24 11.18 -21.90
C LYS A 572 2.90 11.27 -22.64
N GLU A 573 2.91 11.57 -23.94
CA GLU A 573 1.72 11.63 -24.79
C GLU A 573 1.09 10.25 -25.05
N ARG A 574 1.73 9.17 -24.56
CA ARG A 574 1.29 7.78 -24.72
C ARG A 574 0.97 7.08 -23.41
N VAL A 575 0.89 7.80 -22.29
CA VAL A 575 0.49 7.25 -20.98
C VAL A 575 -0.84 7.79 -20.51
N SER A 576 -1.50 7.07 -19.61
CA SER A 576 -2.67 7.56 -18.90
C SER A 576 -2.29 8.54 -17.77
N PRO A 577 -3.09 9.59 -17.51
CA PRO A 577 -2.93 10.41 -16.31
C PRO A 577 -3.21 9.58 -15.04
N ILE A 578 -2.43 9.80 -13.99
CA ILE A 578 -2.54 9.09 -12.71
C ILE A 578 -2.27 10.05 -11.55
N SER A 579 -2.91 9.83 -10.41
CA SER A 579 -2.71 10.61 -9.18
C SER A 579 -2.98 9.71 -7.98
N CYS A 580 -2.26 9.95 -6.89
CA CYS A 580 -2.34 9.23 -5.62
C CYS A 580 -2.30 7.72 -5.81
N PRO A 581 -1.19 7.19 -6.36
CA PRO A 581 -1.00 5.75 -6.39
C PRO A 581 -0.99 5.20 -4.96
N ASP A 582 -1.71 4.12 -4.76
CA ASP A 582 -1.96 3.52 -3.45
C ASP A 582 -1.51 2.05 -3.47
N ASN A 583 -2.37 1.10 -3.82
CA ASN A 583 -1.97 -0.30 -3.83
C ASN A 583 -1.17 -0.70 -5.08
N VAL A 584 -0.28 -1.67 -4.92
CA VAL A 584 0.58 -2.19 -5.97
C VAL A 584 0.59 -3.72 -6.00
N ALA A 585 0.48 -4.31 -7.20
CA ALA A 585 0.55 -5.76 -7.38
C ALA A 585 1.23 -6.13 -8.70
N PHE A 586 1.87 -7.30 -8.77
CA PHE A 586 2.39 -7.83 -10.03
C PHE A 586 1.43 -8.80 -10.70
N ASP A 587 1.40 -8.77 -12.03
CA ASP A 587 0.88 -9.88 -12.82
C ASP A 587 1.94 -10.96 -13.10
N ASP A 588 1.49 -12.11 -13.60
CA ASP A 588 2.35 -13.22 -13.99
C ASP A 588 3.30 -12.88 -15.15
N HIS A 589 3.16 -11.74 -15.81
CA HIS A 589 4.05 -11.25 -16.87
C HIS A 589 5.10 -10.26 -16.35
N GLY A 590 5.03 -9.89 -15.08
CA GLY A 590 5.94 -8.94 -14.44
C GLY A 590 5.58 -7.48 -14.69
N ASN A 591 4.37 -7.16 -15.12
CA ASN A 591 3.88 -5.78 -15.11
C ASN A 591 3.43 -5.39 -13.70
N LEU A 592 3.70 -4.15 -13.33
CA LEU A 592 3.19 -3.56 -12.10
C LEU A 592 1.79 -3.03 -12.35
N TRP A 593 0.86 -3.33 -11.47
CA TRP A 593 -0.50 -2.81 -11.45
C TRP A 593 -0.66 -1.89 -10.25
N ILE A 594 -1.28 -0.74 -10.47
CA ILE A 594 -1.34 0.36 -9.50
C ILE A 594 -2.79 0.78 -9.35
N SER A 595 -3.33 0.71 -8.14
CA SER A 595 -4.63 1.31 -7.83
C SER A 595 -4.46 2.73 -7.30
N THR A 596 -5.53 3.52 -7.31
CA THR A 596 -5.48 4.91 -6.84
C THR A 596 -6.55 5.20 -5.79
N ASP A 597 -6.18 6.06 -4.85
CA ASP A 597 -7.05 6.60 -3.82
C ASP A 597 -6.80 8.11 -3.64
N GLY A 598 -7.64 8.89 -4.32
CA GLY A 598 -7.59 10.35 -4.29
C GLY A 598 -7.13 10.91 -5.62
N ASN A 599 -8.06 11.06 -6.56
CA ASN A 599 -7.69 11.58 -7.87
C ASN A 599 -7.75 13.13 -7.95
N GLN A 600 -6.59 13.78 -7.99
CA GLN A 600 -6.46 15.25 -8.17
C GLN A 600 -6.65 15.75 -9.61
N LEU A 601 -6.89 14.86 -10.56
CA LEU A 601 -7.01 15.18 -11.99
C LEU A 601 -8.47 15.28 -12.45
N GLY A 602 -9.42 15.16 -11.51
CA GLY A 602 -10.84 15.38 -11.78
C GLY A 602 -11.54 14.22 -12.48
N SER A 603 -11.00 13.01 -12.41
CA SER A 603 -11.69 11.75 -12.77
C SER A 603 -11.90 10.88 -11.54
N HIS A 604 -12.68 9.81 -11.65
CA HIS A 604 -12.72 8.80 -10.60
C HIS A 604 -11.41 8.02 -10.52
N ASP A 605 -11.18 7.40 -9.36
CA ASP A 605 -10.09 6.46 -9.13
C ASP A 605 -10.18 5.23 -10.03
N GLY A 606 -9.08 4.47 -10.10
CA GLY A 606 -9.00 3.34 -10.99
C GLY A 606 -7.83 2.40 -10.75
N LEU A 607 -7.74 1.41 -11.63
CA LEU A 607 -6.59 0.49 -11.71
C LEU A 607 -5.83 0.75 -13.00
N PHE A 608 -4.51 0.76 -12.91
CA PHE A 608 -3.58 1.01 -14.00
C PHE A 608 -2.60 -0.16 -14.10
N GLY A 609 -2.11 -0.43 -15.30
CA GLY A 609 -0.99 -1.36 -15.52
C GLY A 609 0.17 -0.63 -16.18
N VAL A 610 1.40 -0.94 -15.77
CA VAL A 610 2.64 -0.34 -16.29
C VAL A 610 3.73 -1.39 -16.45
N ALA A 611 4.44 -1.33 -17.57
CA ALA A 611 5.59 -2.20 -17.80
C ALA A 611 6.83 -1.64 -17.08
N PRO A 612 7.49 -2.41 -16.20
CA PRO A 612 8.68 -1.94 -15.49
C PRO A 612 10.00 -2.16 -16.24
N HIS A 613 9.98 -2.89 -17.36
CA HIS A 613 11.18 -3.29 -18.10
C HIS A 613 10.95 -3.37 -19.61
N GLY A 614 12.06 -3.46 -20.35
CA GLY A 614 12.09 -3.56 -21.82
C GLY A 614 11.74 -2.25 -22.54
N ASP A 615 11.54 -2.32 -23.85
CA ASP A 615 11.29 -1.17 -24.73
C ASP A 615 9.97 -0.42 -24.42
N ARG A 616 9.15 -0.96 -23.52
CA ARG A 616 7.89 -0.39 -23.06
C ARG A 616 7.96 0.08 -21.60
N ARG A 617 9.14 0.10 -20.98
CA ARG A 617 9.32 0.56 -19.60
C ARG A 617 8.66 1.93 -19.42
N GLY A 618 7.76 2.04 -18.45
CA GLY A 618 6.99 3.26 -18.16
C GLY A 618 5.68 3.42 -18.96
N GLU A 619 5.30 2.48 -19.84
CA GLU A 619 4.02 2.49 -20.54
C GLU A 619 2.85 2.26 -19.57
N LEU A 620 2.36 3.34 -18.97
CA LEU A 620 1.25 3.32 -18.01
C LEU A 620 -0.10 3.43 -18.72
N LYS A 621 -1.01 2.49 -18.46
CA LYS A 621 -2.32 2.40 -19.10
C LYS A 621 -3.42 2.15 -18.07
N GLN A 622 -4.45 2.99 -18.07
CA GLN A 622 -5.62 2.80 -17.23
C GLN A 622 -6.45 1.61 -17.70
N PHE A 623 -6.69 0.65 -16.80
CA PHE A 623 -7.45 -0.56 -17.07
C PHE A 623 -8.92 -0.40 -16.68
N LEU A 624 -9.23 0.20 -15.53
CA LEU A 624 -10.63 0.47 -15.14
C LEU A 624 -10.76 1.75 -14.32
N THR A 625 -11.99 2.27 -14.22
CA THR A 625 -12.40 3.27 -13.22
C THR A 625 -13.49 2.72 -12.32
N VAL A 626 -13.62 3.28 -11.12
CA VAL A 626 -14.67 2.93 -10.13
C VAL A 626 -15.82 3.95 -10.07
N PRO A 627 -16.94 3.63 -9.38
CA PRO A 627 -18.10 4.52 -9.23
C PRO A 627 -17.81 5.81 -8.46
N THR A 628 -18.80 6.70 -8.39
CA THR A 628 -18.67 8.00 -7.72
C THR A 628 -18.32 7.84 -6.25
N GLY A 629 -17.31 8.57 -5.78
CA GLY A 629 -16.89 8.59 -4.38
C GLY A 629 -16.23 7.30 -3.89
N ALA A 630 -16.11 6.29 -4.75
CA ALA A 630 -15.34 5.09 -4.46
C ALA A 630 -13.88 5.30 -4.80
N GLU A 631 -13.04 4.46 -4.20
CA GLU A 631 -11.69 4.20 -4.69
C GLU A 631 -11.52 2.77 -5.20
N THR A 632 -10.32 2.48 -5.68
CA THR A 632 -9.91 1.15 -6.10
C THR A 632 -8.85 0.62 -5.15
N CYS A 633 -9.11 -0.50 -4.47
CA CYS A 633 -8.14 -1.13 -3.57
C CYS A 633 -7.89 -2.60 -3.92
N GLY A 634 -6.90 -3.19 -3.27
CA GLY A 634 -6.63 -4.63 -3.22
C GLY A 634 -6.65 -5.33 -4.58
N PRO A 635 -5.87 -4.87 -5.58
CA PRO A 635 -5.87 -5.50 -6.89
C PRO A 635 -5.30 -6.92 -6.82
N VAL A 636 -6.02 -7.88 -7.39
CA VAL A 636 -5.51 -9.24 -7.62
C VAL A 636 -5.44 -9.49 -9.11
N ILE A 637 -4.24 -9.78 -9.62
CA ILE A 637 -4.02 -9.98 -11.05
C ILE A 637 -3.62 -11.44 -11.32
N GLN A 638 -4.55 -12.20 -11.89
CA GLN A 638 -4.31 -13.55 -12.38
C GLN A 638 -4.40 -13.55 -13.91
N ASP A 639 -3.76 -14.51 -14.58
CA ASP A 639 -3.76 -14.64 -16.05
C ASP A 639 -5.13 -14.40 -16.69
N ARG A 640 -6.21 -14.95 -16.12
CA ARG A 640 -7.57 -14.89 -16.70
C ARG A 640 -8.51 -13.87 -16.04
N ARG A 641 -8.11 -13.24 -14.94
CA ARG A 641 -9.02 -12.41 -14.13
C ARG A 641 -8.27 -11.36 -13.32
N VAL A 642 -8.84 -10.17 -13.31
CA VAL A 642 -8.51 -9.09 -12.37
C VAL A 642 -9.62 -8.98 -11.33
N LEU A 643 -9.28 -8.88 -10.04
CA LEU A 643 -10.22 -8.44 -9.00
C LEU A 643 -9.78 -7.09 -8.46
N VAL A 644 -10.75 -6.28 -8.07
CA VAL A 644 -10.54 -5.06 -7.29
C VAL A 644 -11.58 -4.96 -6.18
N ALA A 645 -11.18 -4.40 -5.05
CA ALA A 645 -12.08 -3.86 -4.06
C ALA A 645 -12.58 -2.48 -4.53
N VAL A 646 -13.88 -2.30 -4.62
CA VAL A 646 -14.52 -0.99 -4.77
C VAL A 646 -14.96 -0.55 -3.39
N GLN A 647 -14.11 0.24 -2.74
CA GLN A 647 -14.33 0.69 -1.37
C GLN A 647 -15.18 1.97 -1.36
N HIS A 648 -16.03 2.12 -0.32
CA HIS A 648 -16.84 3.30 -0.02
C HIS A 648 -17.50 4.07 -1.19
N PRO A 649 -18.21 3.40 -2.12
CA PRO A 649 -18.98 4.11 -3.14
C PRO A 649 -19.92 5.14 -2.49
N GLY A 650 -19.98 6.33 -3.07
CA GLY A 650 -20.84 7.43 -2.63
C GLY A 650 -20.33 8.23 -1.43
N GLU A 651 -19.12 7.97 -0.91
CA GLU A 651 -18.55 8.67 0.25
C GLU A 651 -18.04 10.08 -0.11
N VAL A 652 -18.99 10.97 -0.40
CA VAL A 652 -18.75 12.38 -0.72
C VAL A 652 -19.42 13.30 0.29
N ASP A 653 -18.94 14.53 0.41
CA ASP A 653 -19.45 15.50 1.39
C ASP A 653 -20.97 15.69 1.32
N GLY A 654 -21.62 15.49 2.46
CA GLY A 654 -23.07 15.64 2.61
C GLY A 654 -23.90 14.46 2.09
N ALA A 655 -23.27 13.35 1.70
CA ALA A 655 -23.96 12.10 1.42
C ALA A 655 -24.48 11.44 2.71
N SER A 656 -25.60 10.74 2.60
CA SER A 656 -26.17 9.89 3.66
C SER A 656 -27.01 8.77 3.03
N VAL A 657 -27.53 7.85 3.84
CA VAL A 657 -28.50 6.83 3.35
C VAL A 657 -29.74 7.47 2.71
N GLU A 658 -30.17 8.63 3.19
CA GLU A 658 -31.34 9.38 2.66
C GLU A 658 -31.00 10.18 1.40
N LYS A 659 -29.74 10.63 1.26
CA LYS A 659 -29.25 11.41 0.13
C LYS A 659 -27.99 10.75 -0.45
N PRO A 660 -28.12 9.56 -1.07
CA PRO A 660 -26.97 8.83 -1.58
C PRO A 660 -26.37 9.54 -2.79
N ALA A 661 -25.04 9.63 -2.85
CA ALA A 661 -24.33 10.22 -3.98
C ALA A 661 -23.97 9.21 -5.08
N SER A 662 -23.93 7.92 -4.73
CA SER A 662 -23.84 6.80 -5.65
C SER A 662 -25.11 5.97 -5.56
N THR A 663 -25.44 5.26 -6.63
CA THR A 663 -26.50 4.23 -6.64
C THR A 663 -25.93 2.84 -6.90
N TRP A 664 -24.62 2.74 -7.09
CA TRP A 664 -23.93 1.47 -7.27
C TRP A 664 -23.87 0.69 -5.92
N PRO A 665 -23.90 -0.65 -5.91
CA PRO A 665 -24.01 -1.56 -7.05
C PRO A 665 -25.45 -1.92 -7.45
N ASP A 666 -26.41 -1.66 -6.57
CA ASP A 666 -27.76 -2.26 -6.63
C ASP A 666 -28.82 -1.37 -7.29
N GLY A 667 -28.46 -0.15 -7.67
CA GLY A 667 -29.31 0.83 -8.33
C GLY A 667 -30.13 1.69 -7.36
N PRO A 668 -30.91 2.63 -7.91
CA PRO A 668 -31.66 3.62 -7.12
C PRO A 668 -32.61 2.99 -6.09
N GLY A 669 -32.69 3.60 -4.90
CA GLY A 669 -33.56 3.15 -3.81
C GLY A 669 -33.02 1.98 -3.00
N LYS A 670 -31.84 1.45 -3.34
CA LYS A 670 -31.09 0.49 -2.53
C LYS A 670 -30.00 1.20 -1.75
N ILE A 671 -29.61 0.63 -0.60
CA ILE A 671 -28.47 1.15 0.16
C ILE A 671 -27.18 0.89 -0.63
N VAL A 672 -26.27 1.86 -0.60
CA VAL A 672 -24.97 1.80 -1.27
C VAL A 672 -24.05 0.82 -0.52
N ARG A 673 -23.32 -0.03 -1.25
CA ARG A 673 -22.59 -1.15 -0.66
C ARG A 673 -21.19 -1.29 -1.29
N PRO A 674 -20.11 -1.13 -0.52
CA PRO A 674 -18.78 -1.54 -0.93
C PRO A 674 -18.79 -3.00 -1.42
N SER A 675 -18.09 -3.27 -2.52
CA SER A 675 -18.10 -4.60 -3.12
C SER A 675 -16.77 -4.99 -3.74
N VAL A 676 -16.56 -6.30 -3.91
CA VAL A 676 -15.49 -6.85 -4.73
C VAL A 676 -16.00 -7.05 -6.16
N VAL A 677 -15.23 -6.64 -7.15
CA VAL A 677 -15.54 -6.79 -8.58
C VAL A 677 -14.50 -7.67 -9.25
N ALA A 678 -14.97 -8.58 -10.10
CA ALA A 678 -14.13 -9.39 -10.99
C ALA A 678 -14.27 -8.90 -12.43
N VAL A 679 -13.16 -8.86 -13.17
CA VAL A 679 -13.06 -8.47 -14.58
C VAL A 679 -12.30 -9.55 -15.35
N TRP A 680 -12.81 -9.97 -16.50
CA TRP A 680 -12.20 -10.98 -17.37
C TRP A 680 -12.48 -10.70 -18.84
N ARG A 681 -11.74 -11.33 -19.74
CA ARG A 681 -11.98 -11.20 -21.19
C ARG A 681 -13.16 -12.04 -21.65
N LYS A 682 -14.01 -11.46 -22.51
CA LYS A 682 -15.18 -12.13 -23.12
C LYS A 682 -14.80 -13.34 -23.97
N ASP A 683 -13.62 -13.31 -24.57
CA ASP A 683 -13.10 -14.39 -25.43
C ASP A 683 -12.39 -15.51 -24.65
N GLY A 684 -12.34 -15.42 -23.31
CA GLY A 684 -11.74 -16.43 -22.45
C GLY A 684 -10.22 -16.54 -22.52
N ARG A 685 -9.55 -15.60 -23.21
CA ARG A 685 -8.08 -15.48 -23.23
C ARG A 685 -7.57 -14.75 -21.98
N ASP A 686 -6.25 -14.78 -21.82
CA ASP A 686 -5.55 -14.11 -20.71
C ASP A 686 -5.59 -12.59 -20.86
N ILE A 687 -5.62 -11.88 -19.74
CA ILE A 687 -5.67 -10.42 -19.64
C ILE A 687 -4.52 -9.82 -20.48
N GLY A 688 -4.85 -8.97 -21.46
CA GLY A 688 -3.86 -8.21 -22.23
C GLY A 688 -2.87 -9.02 -23.07
N VAL A 689 -3.25 -10.23 -23.51
CA VAL A 689 -2.44 -11.10 -24.41
C VAL A 689 -2.91 -11.10 -25.85
#